data_AF-A0A950XQE2-F1
#
_entry.id   AF-A0A950XQE2-F1
#
_cell.length_a   1.000
_cell.length_b   1.000
_cell.length_c   1.000
_cell.angle_alpha   90.00
_cell.angle_beta   90.00
_cell.angle_gamma   90.00
#
_symmetry.space_group_name_H-M   'P 1'
#
loop_
_entity.id
_entity.type
_entity.pdbx_description
1 polymer ?
#
loop_
_entity_poly.entity_id
_entity_poly.type
_entity_poly.pdbx_seq_one_letter_code
_entity_poly.pdbx_strand_id
1 'polypeptide(L)'
;MKDSSGQPVLRCGLPLGDLYTREGSARLDAVFLEYVEQTSVELHHRLIMARRESSALADKPRSELIIELAPHVEDFLGEEFGIARELAELQARHNAAAPLYAIKRKFVQRRAITGVTPEQASAIDGPAVAAELEKLFGAPLTERVFAEQVARWLEAEAEYAPEIDLAARYAAWATLSPAGRVKHKHGILFKTPHKLDFARLVPVESITYNGAPALRLPPDHWRQREGFKLTDPGMDLVAALDQVHYCIKCHNQAKDSCSTGLREKTGEFRKSPLGVPLAGCPLSEKISEMNVVRQRGNALGALAIVTIDNPMAAATGHRICNDCMKSCVFQKQDPVDIPQIETETLKQVLALPWGFEIYSLLTRWNPLNFERPLPRPASGYKVLVVGLGPAGFTLAHHLMNDGHAVAAIDGLKIEPLPDEISGVKASGERRPFRPIRDVREIYESLDERVMAGFGGVAEYGITVRWNKNFLKIARLLLERRHEFAMYGGVRFGGTITVDRAFELGFDHVALCAGAGRPTIVPMANGLARGVRQASDFLMALQLTGAAKRDSVANLQIRMPIVVIGGGLTAIDTATESLAYYVVQIEKFLERYEKLIAERGEREVRESWTEEEAETADEFLGHARAIRANKGGNVIDLLNSWGGVTIAYRRRLVDAPSYTLNHEEVAKALEEGVQFAEELTPVAVEIDRFGHAAGLRVKKASGDQTVLPAKSILVAAGTQPNTVLQREDPEHMRLDGRYYEALDEEGQLVKPEKTAKPNTVRVLTSFGADGRGISFFGDLHPSFAGNVVKAMASAKQGYATISRVLARRPASGPNPPELFAKLNSELRPSVREVVRLTPNTVEVVVNAPLAARAFEPGQFYRLQNYEAFAPHANGTTLAMEGLALTGAWVDRQKGLLSTIVLEMGGSSDLCALLKPGEPVVLMGPTGTPTETPARETVLLAGGGLGNAVLFSIGQRLRELGSRVLYFAGYKKMADRFKIEEIERASDVVVWCCDEAPGFKPDRPGDLTFTGNIVEAMVAYAQGDLQRAQIPLASARRIIAIGSDGMMRAVQRARHTVLKPYLNPEHTGIASINSPMQCMMKEICAQCLQRHVNSATGEETVVFSCFNQDQPLDKVDFDVLRARLSLNGVQEKLTRLWIDRCLKDIGARKAAAVPAG
;
A
#
# COMPACT_ATOMS: atom_id res chain seq x y z
N MET A 1 -23.50 -21.33 21.89
CA MET A 1 -24.96 -21.33 22.23
C MET A 1 -25.51 -19.92 22.04
N LYS A 2 -26.77 -19.63 22.37
CA LYS A 2 -27.31 -18.25 22.39
C LYS A 2 -27.79 -17.90 23.80
N ASP A 3 -27.55 -16.67 24.26
CA ASP A 3 -28.15 -16.16 25.50
C ASP A 3 -29.65 -15.81 25.31
N SER A 4 -30.27 -15.26 26.35
CA SER A 4 -31.65 -14.76 26.32
C SER A 4 -31.88 -13.61 25.34
N SER A 5 -30.81 -12.97 24.84
CA SER A 5 -30.85 -11.90 23.83
C SER A 5 -30.56 -12.40 22.40
N GLY A 6 -30.28 -13.70 22.24
CA GLY A 6 -29.95 -14.31 20.96
C GLY A 6 -28.48 -14.18 20.54
N GLN A 7 -27.61 -13.64 21.39
CA GLN A 7 -26.18 -13.47 21.12
C GLN A 7 -25.38 -14.75 21.35
N PRO A 8 -24.36 -15.04 20.53
CA PRO A 8 -23.46 -16.15 20.76
C PRO A 8 -22.80 -16.07 22.15
N VAL A 9 -22.89 -17.16 22.92
CA VAL A 9 -22.20 -17.36 24.19
C VAL A 9 -21.29 -18.58 24.15
N LEU A 10 -20.17 -18.47 24.86
CA LEU A 10 -19.28 -19.58 25.21
C LEU A 10 -19.97 -20.58 26.14
N ARG A 11 -19.37 -21.75 26.32
CA ARG A 11 -19.90 -22.82 27.17
C ARG A 11 -19.96 -22.42 28.65
N CYS A 12 -19.00 -21.66 29.13
CA CYS A 12 -19.00 -21.05 30.46
C CYS A 12 -20.04 -19.93 30.65
N GLY A 13 -20.86 -19.63 29.63
CA GLY A 13 -21.93 -18.63 29.69
C GLY A 13 -21.48 -17.19 29.40
N LEU A 14 -20.21 -16.97 29.04
CA LEU A 14 -19.70 -15.67 28.64
C LEU A 14 -20.17 -15.27 27.22
N PRO A 15 -20.79 -14.10 27.03
CA PRO A 15 -21.04 -13.53 25.70
C PRO A 15 -19.74 -13.30 24.93
N LEU A 16 -19.76 -13.55 23.62
CA LEU A 16 -18.58 -13.29 22.77
C LEU A 16 -18.18 -11.81 22.77
N GLY A 17 -19.14 -10.89 22.91
CA GLY A 17 -18.88 -9.45 23.04
C GLY A 17 -18.04 -9.10 24.27
N ASP A 18 -18.29 -9.78 25.41
CA ASP A 18 -17.57 -9.54 26.67
C ASP A 18 -16.08 -9.87 26.55
N LEU A 19 -15.70 -10.75 25.63
CA LEU A 19 -14.29 -11.09 25.35
C LEU A 19 -13.48 -9.91 24.81
N TYR A 20 -14.14 -8.83 24.37
CA TYR A 20 -13.52 -7.56 23.99
C TYR A 20 -13.21 -6.62 25.16
N THR A 21 -13.64 -6.99 26.35
CA THR A 21 -13.26 -6.30 27.59
C THR A 21 -12.18 -7.06 28.33
N ARG A 22 -11.41 -6.33 29.14
CA ARG A 22 -10.40 -6.94 30.01
C ARG A 22 -11.07 -7.82 31.06
N GLU A 23 -12.20 -7.38 31.61
CA GLU A 23 -12.98 -8.07 32.63
C GLU A 23 -13.48 -9.42 32.11
N GLY A 24 -14.05 -9.45 30.91
CA GLY A 24 -14.48 -10.69 30.25
C GLY A 24 -13.31 -11.62 29.95
N SER A 25 -12.18 -11.09 29.48
CA SER A 25 -10.96 -11.89 29.26
C SER A 25 -10.41 -12.47 30.57
N ALA A 26 -10.43 -11.71 31.67
CA ALA A 26 -9.97 -12.17 32.98
C ALA A 26 -10.87 -13.26 33.56
N ARG A 27 -12.19 -13.17 33.34
CA ARG A 27 -13.14 -14.24 33.69
C ARG A 27 -12.84 -15.52 32.90
N LEU A 28 -12.59 -15.40 31.59
CA LEU A 28 -12.20 -16.55 30.76
C LEU A 28 -10.87 -17.17 31.24
N ASP A 29 -9.88 -16.34 31.59
CA ASP A 29 -8.60 -16.80 32.10
C ASP A 29 -8.74 -17.58 33.41
N ALA A 30 -9.61 -17.14 34.32
CA ALA A 30 -9.92 -17.88 35.54
C ALA A 30 -10.51 -19.27 35.24
N VAL A 31 -11.47 -19.34 34.32
CA VAL A 31 -12.07 -20.62 33.87
C VAL A 31 -11.01 -21.52 33.22
N PHE A 32 -10.08 -20.96 32.45
CA PHE A 32 -8.97 -21.74 31.87
C PHE A 32 -8.03 -22.29 32.95
N LEU A 33 -7.70 -21.50 33.97
CA LEU A 33 -6.84 -21.95 35.07
C LEU A 33 -7.50 -23.10 35.85
N GLU A 34 -8.81 -23.00 36.13
CA GLU A 34 -9.59 -24.09 36.72
C GLU A 34 -9.61 -25.34 35.84
N TYR A 35 -9.76 -25.18 34.52
CA TYR A 35 -9.70 -26.28 33.55
C TYR A 35 -8.33 -26.99 33.57
N VAL A 36 -7.23 -26.24 33.59
CA VAL A 36 -5.88 -26.82 33.66
C VAL A 36 -5.65 -27.49 35.01
N GLU A 37 -6.12 -26.91 36.12
CA GLU A 37 -6.01 -27.52 37.45
C GLU A 37 -6.74 -28.87 37.53
N GLN A 38 -7.94 -28.96 36.95
CA GLN A 38 -8.72 -30.20 36.88
C GLN A 38 -8.07 -31.26 35.99
N THR A 39 -7.39 -30.83 34.92
CA THR A 39 -6.77 -31.75 33.95
C THR A 39 -5.36 -32.20 34.40
N SER A 40 -4.56 -31.29 34.97
CA SER A 40 -3.20 -31.53 35.45
C SER A 40 -2.78 -30.48 36.48
N VAL A 41 -2.84 -30.84 37.75
CA VAL A 41 -2.39 -30.00 38.89
C VAL A 41 -0.93 -29.57 38.74
N GLU A 42 -0.07 -30.44 38.19
CA GLU A 42 1.33 -30.15 37.95
C GLU A 42 1.51 -29.02 36.91
N LEU A 43 0.81 -29.12 35.77
CA LEU A 43 0.86 -28.09 34.73
C LEU A 43 0.29 -26.77 35.23
N HIS A 44 -0.78 -26.81 36.01
CA HIS A 44 -1.35 -25.62 36.64
C HIS A 44 -0.31 -24.93 37.55
N HIS A 45 0.34 -25.66 38.44
CA HIS A 45 1.40 -25.10 39.29
C HIS A 45 2.54 -24.48 38.49
N ARG A 46 3.03 -25.18 37.45
CA ARG A 46 4.08 -24.66 36.56
C ARG A 46 3.64 -23.39 35.83
N LEU A 47 2.40 -23.32 35.35
CA LEU A 47 1.83 -22.14 34.71
C LEU A 47 1.74 -20.94 35.67
N ILE A 48 1.22 -21.15 36.89
CA ILE A 48 1.12 -20.09 37.90
C ILE A 48 2.52 -19.56 38.28
N MET A 49 3.49 -20.45 38.48
CA MET A 49 4.88 -20.05 38.74
C MET A 49 5.49 -19.29 37.56
N ALA A 50 5.29 -19.77 36.33
CA ALA A 50 5.79 -19.10 35.13
C ALA A 50 5.19 -17.70 34.95
N ARG A 51 3.93 -17.48 35.33
CA ARG A 51 3.30 -16.14 35.28
C ARG A 51 3.80 -15.20 36.39
N ARG A 52 4.15 -15.73 37.57
CA ARG A 52 4.70 -14.93 38.68
C ARG A 52 6.15 -14.51 38.47
N GLU A 53 6.96 -15.40 37.89
CA GLU A 53 8.42 -15.23 37.76
C GLU A 53 8.88 -15.41 36.30
N SER A 54 8.13 -14.85 35.34
CA SER A 54 8.34 -15.09 33.90
C SER A 54 9.75 -14.78 33.40
N SER A 55 10.39 -13.74 33.94
CA SER A 55 11.76 -13.34 33.58
C SER A 55 12.85 -14.25 34.14
N ALA A 56 12.54 -15.07 35.15
CA ALA A 56 13.48 -16.02 35.75
C ALA A 56 13.44 -17.40 35.07
N LEU A 57 12.44 -17.67 34.23
CA LEU A 57 12.28 -18.96 33.56
C LEU A 57 13.24 -19.07 32.36
N ALA A 58 14.19 -20.01 32.44
CA ALA A 58 15.13 -20.28 31.35
C ALA A 58 14.42 -20.73 30.06
N ASP A 59 15.03 -20.46 28.91
CA ASP A 59 14.44 -20.67 27.58
C ASP A 59 13.92 -22.09 27.33
N LYS A 60 14.66 -23.13 27.76
CA LYS A 60 14.27 -24.52 27.53
C LYS A 60 13.04 -24.93 28.36
N PRO A 61 13.04 -24.82 29.71
CA PRO A 61 11.84 -25.09 30.52
C PRO A 61 10.62 -24.27 30.09
N ARG A 62 10.85 -23.04 29.63
CA ARG A 62 9.81 -22.19 29.06
C ARG A 62 9.19 -22.78 27.80
N SER A 63 10.04 -23.22 26.86
CA SER A 63 9.60 -23.82 25.60
C SER A 63 8.86 -25.13 25.83
N GLU A 64 9.36 -25.96 26.74
CA GLU A 64 8.71 -27.21 27.17
C GLU A 64 7.31 -26.94 27.74
N LEU A 65 7.18 -25.98 28.67
CA LEU A 65 5.89 -25.61 29.24
C LEU A 65 4.91 -25.07 28.19
N ILE A 66 5.37 -24.25 27.24
CA ILE A 66 4.54 -23.75 26.13
C ILE A 66 4.03 -24.92 25.26
N ILE A 67 4.91 -25.86 24.90
CA ILE A 67 4.56 -27.03 24.08
C ILE A 67 3.57 -27.95 24.81
N GLU A 68 3.74 -28.12 26.12
CA GLU A 68 2.87 -28.95 26.95
C GLU A 68 1.49 -28.32 27.15
N LEU A 69 1.41 -27.00 27.34
CA LEU A 69 0.13 -26.29 27.54
C LEU A 69 -0.67 -26.10 26.24
N ALA A 70 -0.02 -26.03 25.07
CA ALA A 70 -0.70 -25.68 23.82
C ALA A 70 -1.88 -26.61 23.44
N PRO A 71 -1.79 -27.95 23.59
CA PRO A 71 -2.95 -28.83 23.42
C PRO A 71 -4.11 -28.51 24.37
N HIS A 72 -3.82 -28.19 25.64
CA HIS A 72 -4.85 -27.81 26.61
C HIS A 72 -5.57 -26.52 26.22
N VAL A 73 -4.85 -25.56 25.61
CA VAL A 73 -5.47 -24.33 25.07
C VAL A 73 -6.40 -24.65 23.90
N GLU A 74 -5.98 -25.56 23.01
CA GLU A 74 -6.80 -26.00 21.87
C GLU A 74 -8.07 -26.71 22.32
N ASP A 75 -7.95 -27.70 23.23
CA ASP A 75 -9.10 -28.44 23.76
C ASP A 75 -10.07 -27.51 24.49
N PHE A 76 -9.54 -26.64 25.36
CA PHE A 76 -10.34 -25.66 26.10
C PHE A 76 -11.14 -24.75 25.16
N LEU A 77 -10.48 -24.15 24.17
CA LEU A 77 -11.14 -23.29 23.20
C LEU A 77 -12.12 -24.09 22.32
N GLY A 78 -11.79 -25.34 21.99
CA GLY A 78 -12.66 -26.28 21.31
C GLY A 78 -13.98 -26.51 22.03
N GLU A 79 -13.92 -26.71 23.34
CA GLU A 79 -15.10 -26.87 24.18
C GLU A 79 -15.87 -25.56 24.35
N GLU A 80 -15.19 -24.45 24.65
CA GLU A 80 -15.83 -23.16 24.91
C GLU A 80 -16.56 -22.60 23.69
N PHE A 81 -15.98 -22.75 22.49
CA PHE A 81 -16.62 -22.34 21.24
C PHE A 81 -17.57 -23.41 20.65
N GLY A 82 -17.60 -24.61 21.24
CA GLY A 82 -18.43 -25.72 20.76
C GLY A 82 -18.01 -26.24 19.39
N ILE A 83 -16.70 -26.34 19.15
CA ILE A 83 -16.07 -26.78 17.89
C ILE A 83 -15.13 -27.99 18.07
N ALA A 84 -15.24 -28.70 19.20
CA ALA A 84 -14.40 -29.87 19.50
C ALA A 84 -14.44 -30.95 18.40
N ARG A 85 -15.61 -31.14 17.76
CA ARG A 85 -15.75 -32.07 16.63
C ARG A 85 -14.95 -31.62 15.41
N GLU A 86 -15.06 -30.35 15.04
CA GLU A 86 -14.37 -29.77 13.89
C GLU A 86 -12.83 -29.76 14.09
N LEU A 87 -12.37 -29.57 15.33
CA LEU A 87 -10.96 -29.76 15.71
C LEU A 87 -10.52 -31.22 15.56
N ALA A 88 -11.30 -32.17 16.06
CA ALA A 88 -11.01 -33.60 15.90
C ALA A 88 -10.98 -34.01 14.42
N GLU A 89 -11.87 -33.47 13.57
CA GLU A 89 -11.85 -33.68 12.12
C GLU A 89 -10.61 -33.08 11.45
N LEU A 90 -10.17 -31.90 11.86
CA LEU A 90 -8.92 -31.30 11.40
C LEU A 90 -7.70 -32.14 11.82
N GLN A 91 -7.67 -32.60 13.06
CA GLN A 91 -6.61 -33.48 13.56
C GLN A 91 -6.62 -34.84 12.84
N ALA A 92 -7.79 -35.40 12.52
CA ALA A 92 -7.91 -36.62 11.73
C ALA A 92 -7.36 -36.44 10.31
N ARG A 93 -7.68 -35.32 9.64
CA ARG A 93 -7.10 -34.97 8.32
C ARG A 93 -5.58 -34.83 8.37
N HIS A 94 -5.06 -34.22 9.44
CA HIS A 94 -3.63 -34.14 9.70
C HIS A 94 -3.00 -35.54 9.82
N ASN A 95 -3.58 -36.41 10.65
CA ASN A 95 -3.05 -37.74 10.93
C ASN A 95 -3.16 -38.69 9.72
N ALA A 96 -4.15 -38.48 8.84
CA ALA A 96 -4.28 -39.25 7.60
C ALA A 96 -3.06 -39.11 6.67
N ALA A 97 -2.31 -38.00 6.76
CA ALA A 97 -1.09 -37.79 5.98
C ALA A 97 0.18 -38.38 6.65
N ALA A 98 0.10 -38.85 7.90
CA ALA A 98 1.26 -39.33 8.65
C ALA A 98 2.09 -40.43 7.95
N PRO A 99 1.48 -41.43 7.27
CA PRO A 99 2.24 -42.44 6.53
C PRO A 99 3.15 -41.84 5.44
N LEU A 100 2.71 -40.78 4.75
CA LEU A 100 3.50 -40.13 3.69
C LEU A 100 4.84 -39.63 4.24
N TYR A 101 4.81 -38.88 5.34
CA TYR A 101 6.02 -38.29 5.93
C TYR A 101 6.93 -39.36 6.55
N ALA A 102 6.34 -40.37 7.19
CA ALA A 102 7.07 -41.47 7.77
C ALA A 102 7.83 -42.28 6.69
N ILE A 103 7.16 -42.66 5.60
CA ILE A 103 7.76 -43.41 4.49
C ILE A 103 8.74 -42.57 3.70
N LYS A 104 8.45 -41.29 3.44
CA LYS A 104 9.40 -40.36 2.82
C LYS A 104 10.74 -40.38 3.53
N ARG A 105 10.73 -40.25 4.87
CA ARG A 105 11.94 -40.19 5.67
C ARG A 105 12.60 -41.55 5.90
N LYS A 106 11.85 -42.56 6.34
CA LYS A 106 12.40 -43.86 6.75
C LYS A 106 12.74 -44.75 5.57
N PHE A 107 11.95 -44.69 4.49
CA PHE A 107 12.08 -45.59 3.35
C PHE A 107 12.67 -44.89 2.13
N VAL A 108 12.02 -43.85 1.60
CA VAL A 108 12.46 -43.21 0.35
C VAL A 108 13.87 -42.63 0.50
N GLN A 109 14.06 -41.75 1.49
CA GLN A 109 15.33 -41.03 1.68
C GLN A 109 16.47 -41.92 2.23
N ARG A 110 16.17 -42.76 3.22
CA ARG A 110 17.19 -43.53 3.97
C ARG A 110 17.47 -44.93 3.42
N ARG A 111 16.62 -45.47 2.54
CA ARG A 111 16.78 -46.80 1.97
C ARG A 111 16.76 -46.76 0.45
N ALA A 112 15.65 -46.32 -0.16
CA ALA A 112 15.45 -46.45 -1.60
C ALA A 112 16.46 -45.66 -2.45
N ILE A 113 16.76 -44.41 -2.08
CA ILE A 113 17.69 -43.56 -2.84
C ILE A 113 19.12 -43.58 -2.32
N THR A 114 19.37 -44.25 -1.18
CA THR A 114 20.69 -44.24 -0.55
C THR A 114 21.66 -45.07 -1.39
N GLY A 115 22.69 -44.43 -1.93
CA GLY A 115 23.69 -45.08 -2.79
C GLY A 115 23.27 -45.28 -4.25
N VAL A 116 22.08 -44.80 -4.66
CA VAL A 116 21.60 -44.89 -6.04
C VAL A 116 21.90 -43.59 -6.80
N THR A 117 22.52 -43.68 -7.97
CA THR A 117 22.78 -42.51 -8.83
C THR A 117 21.58 -42.17 -9.72
N PRO A 118 21.44 -40.92 -10.19
CA PRO A 118 20.39 -40.56 -11.16
C PRO A 118 20.39 -41.43 -12.43
N GLU A 119 21.55 -41.87 -12.89
CA GLU A 119 21.71 -42.75 -14.06
C GLU A 119 21.17 -44.15 -13.76
N GLN A 120 21.53 -44.72 -12.60
CA GLN A 120 21.01 -46.02 -12.15
C GLN A 120 19.49 -45.98 -11.97
N ALA A 121 18.97 -44.90 -11.38
CA ALA A 121 17.52 -44.70 -11.23
C ALA A 121 16.81 -44.55 -12.58
N SER A 122 17.46 -43.91 -13.56
CA SER A 122 16.89 -43.73 -14.92
C SER A 122 16.90 -45.02 -15.74
N ALA A 123 17.77 -45.99 -15.41
CA ALA A 123 17.79 -47.30 -16.04
C ALA A 123 16.64 -48.23 -15.57
N ILE A 124 15.91 -47.84 -14.51
CA ILE A 124 14.75 -48.58 -14.02
C ILE A 124 13.55 -48.31 -14.93
N ASP A 125 12.89 -49.37 -15.41
CA ASP A 125 11.59 -49.27 -16.09
C ASP A 125 10.48 -48.96 -15.07
N GLY A 126 10.37 -47.68 -14.72
CA GLY A 126 9.38 -47.19 -13.76
C GLY A 126 7.93 -47.55 -14.08
N PRO A 127 7.46 -47.44 -15.34
CA PRO A 127 6.14 -47.90 -15.75
C PRO A 127 5.90 -49.40 -15.50
N ALA A 128 6.85 -50.28 -15.84
CA ALA A 128 6.70 -51.71 -15.59
C ALA A 128 6.66 -52.03 -14.08
N VAL A 129 7.56 -51.43 -13.31
CA VAL A 129 7.58 -51.58 -11.84
C VAL A 129 6.29 -51.03 -11.22
N ALA A 130 5.76 -49.91 -11.72
CA ALA A 130 4.48 -49.37 -11.26
C ALA A 130 3.33 -50.37 -11.47
N ALA A 131 3.25 -50.98 -12.66
CA ALA A 131 2.19 -51.93 -12.98
C ALA A 131 2.24 -53.20 -12.11
N GLU A 132 3.45 -53.62 -11.71
CA GLU A 132 3.62 -54.74 -10.78
C GLU A 132 3.23 -54.37 -9.36
N LEU A 133 3.62 -53.18 -8.88
CA LEU A 133 3.18 -52.66 -7.60
C LEU A 133 1.65 -52.49 -7.53
N GLU A 134 1.00 -52.02 -8.60
CA GLU A 134 -0.46 -51.91 -8.67
C GLU A 134 -1.16 -53.26 -8.52
N LYS A 135 -0.59 -54.33 -9.08
CA LYS A 135 -1.10 -55.71 -8.89
C LYS A 135 -0.97 -56.16 -7.44
N LEU A 136 0.16 -55.88 -6.79
CA LEU A 136 0.40 -56.23 -5.38
C LEU A 136 -0.47 -55.40 -4.42
N PHE A 137 -0.70 -54.13 -4.73
CA PHE A 137 -1.56 -53.25 -3.95
C PHE A 137 -3.04 -53.57 -4.12
N GLY A 138 -3.45 -54.14 -5.26
CA GLY A 138 -4.85 -54.29 -5.64
C GLY A 138 -5.56 -52.96 -5.88
N ALA A 139 -4.81 -51.88 -6.13
CA ALA A 139 -5.31 -50.52 -6.31
C ALA A 139 -4.34 -49.68 -7.17
N PRO A 140 -4.80 -48.57 -7.77
CA PRO A 140 -3.92 -47.66 -8.52
C PRO A 140 -2.79 -47.08 -7.68
N LEU A 141 -1.61 -46.91 -8.27
CA LEU A 141 -0.44 -46.36 -7.57
C LEU A 141 -0.60 -44.86 -7.38
N THR A 142 -0.97 -44.48 -6.17
CA THR A 142 -0.89 -43.11 -5.66
C THR A 142 0.17 -43.04 -4.57
N GLU A 143 0.73 -41.86 -4.28
CA GLU A 143 1.71 -41.71 -3.20
C GLU A 143 1.14 -42.15 -1.85
N ARG A 144 -0.16 -41.92 -1.61
CA ARG A 144 -0.84 -42.35 -0.39
C ARG A 144 -0.91 -43.87 -0.29
N VAL A 145 -1.41 -44.54 -1.31
CA VAL A 145 -1.49 -46.02 -1.34
C VAL A 145 -0.09 -46.63 -1.22
N PHE A 146 0.90 -46.06 -1.92
CA PHE A 146 2.29 -46.50 -1.82
C PHE A 146 2.80 -46.38 -0.38
N ALA A 147 2.60 -45.24 0.28
CA ALA A 147 3.05 -45.03 1.66
C ALA A 147 2.34 -45.95 2.66
N GLU A 148 1.03 -46.13 2.54
CA GLU A 148 0.24 -47.03 3.41
C GLU A 148 0.69 -48.50 3.27
N GLN A 149 0.86 -48.98 2.03
CA GLN A 149 1.26 -50.37 1.76
C GLN A 149 2.71 -50.64 2.16
N VAL A 150 3.63 -49.74 1.83
CA VAL A 150 5.04 -49.89 2.22
C VAL A 150 5.19 -49.79 3.75
N ALA A 151 4.41 -48.95 4.43
CA ALA A 151 4.39 -48.92 5.89
C ALA A 151 4.00 -50.30 6.47
N ARG A 152 2.93 -50.91 5.94
CA ARG A 152 2.49 -52.24 6.36
C ARG A 152 3.56 -53.31 6.08
N TRP A 153 4.19 -53.29 4.91
CA TRP A 153 5.25 -54.25 4.58
C TRP A 153 6.47 -54.11 5.48
N LEU A 154 6.85 -52.89 5.86
CA LEU A 154 7.98 -52.64 6.77
C LEU A 154 7.73 -53.15 8.19
N GLU A 155 6.47 -53.33 8.63
CA GLU A 155 6.15 -53.95 9.92
C GLU A 155 6.43 -55.47 9.92
N ALA A 156 6.40 -56.11 8.75
CA ALA A 156 6.65 -57.54 8.54
C ALA A 156 7.74 -57.78 7.48
N GLU A 157 8.87 -57.08 7.61
CA GLU A 157 9.91 -57.00 6.58
C GLU A 157 10.44 -58.37 6.10
N ALA A 158 10.52 -59.37 6.97
CA ALA A 158 10.97 -60.71 6.61
C ALA A 158 10.00 -61.44 5.65
N GLU A 159 8.71 -61.12 5.70
CA GLU A 159 7.66 -61.70 4.85
C GLU A 159 7.58 -60.99 3.49
N TYR A 160 7.79 -59.67 3.46
CA TYR A 160 7.61 -58.82 2.28
C TYR A 160 8.91 -58.31 1.64
N ALA A 161 10.02 -59.01 1.85
CA ALA A 161 11.33 -58.56 1.35
C ALA A 161 11.35 -58.31 -0.19
N PRO A 162 10.78 -59.18 -1.04
CA PRO A 162 10.69 -58.93 -2.49
C PRO A 162 9.88 -57.68 -2.85
N GLU A 163 8.75 -57.47 -2.18
CA GLU A 163 7.85 -56.34 -2.41
C GLU A 163 8.49 -55.02 -1.97
N ILE A 164 9.23 -55.05 -0.86
CA ILE A 164 9.99 -53.90 -0.36
C ILE A 164 11.12 -53.52 -1.33
N ASP A 165 11.82 -54.49 -1.92
CA ASP A 165 12.85 -54.21 -2.93
C ASP A 165 12.23 -53.60 -4.20
N LEU A 166 11.12 -54.16 -4.68
CA LEU A 166 10.39 -53.62 -5.83
C LEU A 166 9.90 -52.18 -5.56
N ALA A 167 9.37 -51.91 -4.38
CA ALA A 167 8.98 -50.58 -3.95
C ALA A 167 10.20 -49.63 -3.87
N ALA A 168 11.36 -50.11 -3.42
CA ALA A 168 12.58 -49.30 -3.34
C ALA A 168 13.07 -48.91 -4.73
N ARG A 169 13.02 -49.83 -5.70
CA ARG A 169 13.33 -49.54 -7.12
C ARG A 169 12.39 -48.50 -7.69
N TYR A 170 11.09 -48.62 -7.44
CA TYR A 170 10.12 -47.61 -7.87
C TYR A 170 10.39 -46.24 -7.25
N ALA A 171 10.64 -46.20 -5.94
CA ALA A 171 10.91 -44.96 -5.21
C ALA A 171 12.21 -44.29 -5.68
N ALA A 172 13.24 -45.07 -5.99
CA ALA A 172 14.49 -44.58 -6.57
C ALA A 172 14.26 -43.93 -7.94
N TRP A 173 13.56 -44.64 -8.83
CA TRP A 173 13.15 -44.11 -10.14
C TRP A 173 12.31 -42.83 -10.00
N ALA A 174 11.27 -42.87 -9.17
CA ALA A 174 10.33 -41.76 -8.96
C ALA A 174 11.03 -40.49 -8.45
N THR A 175 12.02 -40.66 -7.58
CA THR A 175 12.71 -39.53 -6.91
C THR A 175 13.88 -38.96 -7.73
N LEU A 176 14.66 -39.83 -8.38
CA LEU A 176 15.94 -39.45 -8.97
C LEU A 176 15.90 -39.32 -10.50
N SER A 177 15.01 -40.02 -11.20
CA SER A 177 14.93 -39.95 -12.67
C SER A 177 14.14 -38.72 -13.15
N PRO A 178 14.45 -38.15 -14.35
CA PRO A 178 13.66 -37.07 -14.93
C PRO A 178 12.18 -37.46 -15.14
N ALA A 179 11.91 -38.65 -15.68
CA ALA A 179 10.55 -39.13 -15.94
C ALA A 179 9.75 -39.33 -14.63
N GLY A 180 10.40 -39.88 -13.60
CA GLY A 180 9.80 -40.03 -12.27
C GLY A 180 9.43 -38.69 -11.63
N ARG A 181 10.34 -37.71 -11.68
CA ARG A 181 10.11 -36.36 -11.15
C ARG A 181 8.97 -35.65 -11.86
N VAL A 182 8.83 -35.82 -13.18
CA VAL A 182 7.70 -35.28 -13.94
C VAL A 182 6.39 -35.96 -13.53
N LYS A 183 6.37 -37.29 -13.39
CA LYS A 183 5.18 -38.06 -12.97
C LYS A 183 4.69 -37.64 -11.58
N HIS A 184 5.62 -37.45 -10.64
CA HIS A 184 5.31 -37.12 -9.24
C HIS A 184 5.50 -35.64 -8.89
N LYS A 185 5.48 -34.75 -9.89
CA LYS A 185 5.74 -33.32 -9.71
C LYS A 185 4.81 -32.64 -8.70
N HIS A 186 3.59 -33.15 -8.52
CA HIS A 186 2.59 -32.63 -7.59
C HIS A 186 2.56 -33.34 -6.23
N GLY A 187 3.22 -34.47 -6.09
CA GLY A 187 3.31 -35.22 -4.83
C GLY A 187 4.34 -34.65 -3.87
N ILE A 188 4.49 -35.29 -2.71
CA ILE A 188 5.51 -34.95 -1.70
C ILE A 188 6.43 -36.13 -1.39
N LEU A 189 5.98 -37.37 -1.61
CA LEU A 189 6.66 -38.58 -1.14
C LEU A 189 8.00 -38.79 -1.83
N PHE A 190 8.02 -38.61 -3.16
CA PHE A 190 9.20 -38.82 -4.00
C PHE A 190 9.97 -37.52 -4.28
N LYS A 191 9.96 -36.58 -3.33
CA LYS A 191 10.70 -35.32 -3.42
C LYS A 191 11.80 -35.25 -2.35
N THR A 192 12.93 -34.66 -2.73
CA THR A 192 14.02 -34.35 -1.82
C THR A 192 14.36 -32.86 -1.90
N PRO A 193 14.78 -32.23 -0.80
CA PRO A 193 15.31 -30.87 -0.84
C PRO A 193 16.40 -30.73 -1.91
N HIS A 194 16.32 -29.69 -2.73
CA HIS A 194 17.32 -29.41 -3.76
C HIS A 194 18.59 -28.89 -3.11
N LYS A 195 19.74 -29.18 -3.72
CA LYS A 195 20.99 -28.50 -3.37
C LYS A 195 20.97 -27.10 -3.94
N LEU A 196 21.37 -26.13 -3.13
CA LEU A 196 21.38 -24.72 -3.53
C LEU A 196 22.67 -24.39 -4.29
N ASP A 197 22.51 -23.84 -5.48
CA ASP A 197 23.55 -23.08 -6.19
C ASP A 197 23.16 -21.59 -6.13
N PHE A 198 23.85 -20.83 -5.29
CA PHE A 198 23.54 -19.41 -5.08
C PHE A 198 23.74 -18.55 -6.33
N ALA A 199 24.53 -19.02 -7.30
CA ALA A 199 24.69 -18.36 -8.59
C ALA A 199 23.55 -18.69 -9.58
N ARG A 200 22.72 -19.70 -9.29
CA ARG A 200 21.66 -20.23 -10.17
C ARG A 200 20.40 -20.62 -9.39
N LEU A 201 19.96 -19.79 -8.46
CA LEU A 201 18.72 -20.00 -7.69
C LEU A 201 17.46 -19.87 -8.55
N VAL A 202 17.56 -19.17 -9.69
CA VAL A 202 16.49 -19.06 -10.68
C VAL A 202 17.00 -19.63 -12.01
N PRO A 203 16.33 -20.63 -12.60
CA PRO A 203 16.81 -21.32 -13.79
C PRO A 203 16.54 -20.51 -15.06
N VAL A 204 17.42 -19.55 -15.38
CA VAL A 204 17.27 -18.65 -16.53
C VAL A 204 18.08 -19.09 -17.75
N GLU A 205 17.62 -18.71 -18.94
CA GLU A 205 18.40 -18.73 -20.18
C GLU A 205 18.86 -17.30 -20.55
N SER A 206 20.05 -17.20 -21.14
CA SER A 206 20.60 -15.93 -21.64
C SER A 206 20.14 -15.70 -23.07
N ILE A 207 19.65 -14.49 -23.33
CA ILE A 207 19.23 -14.01 -24.65
C ILE A 207 19.88 -12.65 -24.95
N THR A 208 19.87 -12.25 -26.22
CA THR A 208 20.18 -10.87 -26.61
C THR A 208 18.88 -10.18 -27.02
N TYR A 209 18.51 -9.12 -26.30
CA TYR A 209 17.32 -8.32 -26.56
C TYR A 209 17.73 -6.90 -26.97
N ASN A 210 17.44 -6.50 -28.21
CA ASN A 210 17.82 -5.19 -28.76
C ASN A 210 19.30 -4.81 -28.50
N GLY A 211 20.20 -5.78 -28.70
CA GLY A 211 21.65 -5.59 -28.52
C GLY A 211 22.12 -5.49 -27.05
N ALA A 212 21.24 -5.76 -26.09
CA ALA A 212 21.54 -5.86 -24.66
C ALA A 212 21.46 -7.33 -24.16
N PRO A 213 22.30 -7.72 -23.18
CA PRO A 213 22.16 -9.00 -22.50
C PRO A 213 20.87 -9.02 -21.67
N ALA A 214 20.08 -10.08 -21.81
CA ALA A 214 18.88 -10.28 -21.02
C ALA A 214 18.70 -11.75 -20.63
N LEU A 215 17.89 -11.96 -19.60
CA LEU A 215 17.57 -13.24 -19.00
C LEU A 215 16.06 -13.46 -19.05
N ARG A 216 15.63 -14.69 -19.33
CA ARG A 216 14.23 -15.10 -19.26
C ARG A 216 14.11 -16.56 -18.86
N LEU A 217 12.89 -17.00 -18.54
CA LEU A 217 12.57 -18.43 -18.50
C LEU A 217 12.28 -18.96 -19.91
N PRO A 218 12.55 -20.25 -20.18
CA PRO A 218 12.09 -20.93 -21.39
C PRO A 218 10.56 -20.84 -21.52
N PRO A 219 10.00 -20.74 -22.75
CA PRO A 219 8.55 -20.60 -22.95
C PRO A 219 7.69 -21.70 -22.30
N ASP A 220 8.18 -22.95 -22.24
CA ASP A 220 7.46 -24.07 -21.62
C ASP A 220 7.26 -23.92 -20.10
N HIS A 221 7.94 -22.95 -19.49
CA HIS A 221 7.84 -22.62 -18.07
C HIS A 221 6.97 -21.37 -17.81
N TRP A 222 6.41 -20.76 -18.85
CA TRP A 222 5.56 -19.59 -18.69
C TRP A 222 4.20 -19.96 -18.09
N ARG A 223 3.67 -19.04 -17.29
CA ARG A 223 2.39 -19.11 -16.58
C ARG A 223 1.56 -17.90 -16.96
N GLN A 224 0.38 -18.14 -17.51
CA GLN A 224 -0.58 -17.08 -17.80
C GLN A 224 -1.19 -16.53 -16.52
N ARG A 225 -1.30 -15.20 -16.44
CA ARG A 225 -1.98 -14.47 -15.36
C ARG A 225 -3.19 -13.75 -15.93
N GLU A 226 -4.35 -13.99 -15.34
CA GLU A 226 -5.59 -13.29 -15.68
C GLU A 226 -5.90 -12.21 -14.63
N GLY A 227 -5.74 -10.94 -15.01
CA GLY A 227 -6.11 -9.79 -14.20
C GLY A 227 -5.46 -9.78 -12.81
N PHE A 228 -6.29 -9.55 -11.79
CA PHE A 228 -5.85 -9.25 -10.43
C PHE A 228 -6.41 -10.18 -9.34
N LYS A 229 -6.85 -11.38 -9.72
CA LYS A 229 -7.21 -12.43 -8.76
C LYS A 229 -5.96 -12.88 -7.99
N LEU A 230 -6.17 -13.46 -6.80
CA LEU A 230 -5.07 -14.09 -6.04
C LEU A 230 -4.42 -15.17 -6.91
N THR A 231 -3.15 -14.99 -7.26
CA THR A 231 -2.48 -15.88 -8.22
C THR A 231 -1.74 -17.04 -7.56
N ASP A 232 -1.64 -17.05 -6.23
CA ASP A 232 -0.88 -18.04 -5.48
C ASP A 232 -1.55 -18.30 -4.12
N PRO A 233 -2.28 -19.43 -3.97
CA PRO A 233 -2.95 -19.77 -2.73
C PRO A 233 -1.99 -20.31 -1.65
N GLY A 234 -0.70 -20.49 -1.94
CA GLY A 234 0.27 -21.12 -1.04
C GLY A 234 0.12 -22.64 -0.92
N MET A 235 0.86 -23.22 0.02
CA MET A 235 0.82 -24.65 0.33
C MET A 235 -0.55 -25.07 0.86
N ASP A 236 -0.97 -26.28 0.49
CA ASP A 236 -2.04 -26.98 1.18
C ASP A 236 -1.53 -27.62 2.49
N LEU A 237 -2.45 -28.25 3.23
CA LEU A 237 -2.14 -28.93 4.48
C LEU A 237 -1.03 -29.97 4.33
N VAL A 238 -1.07 -30.78 3.27
CA VAL A 238 -0.14 -31.90 3.09
C VAL A 238 1.27 -31.38 2.82
N ALA A 239 1.41 -30.35 2.00
CA ALA A 239 2.69 -29.70 1.69
C ALA A 239 3.26 -28.92 2.90
N ALA A 240 2.43 -28.20 3.65
CA ALA A 240 2.88 -27.50 4.85
C ALA A 240 3.38 -28.50 5.91
N LEU A 241 2.68 -29.61 6.10
CA LEU A 241 3.11 -30.67 7.01
C LEU A 241 4.39 -31.38 6.56
N ASP A 242 4.65 -31.49 5.25
CA ASP A 242 5.94 -31.97 4.75
C ASP A 242 7.09 -31.10 5.25
N GLN A 243 6.92 -29.77 5.22
CA GLN A 243 7.89 -28.82 5.76
C GLN A 243 8.00 -28.89 7.28
N VAL A 244 6.88 -29.09 7.99
CA VAL A 244 6.87 -29.36 9.43
C VAL A 244 7.68 -30.61 9.77
N HIS A 245 7.53 -31.71 9.03
CA HIS A 245 8.27 -32.95 9.25
C HIS A 245 9.73 -32.88 8.79
N TYR A 246 10.04 -32.02 7.82
CA TYR A 246 11.41 -31.73 7.39
C TYR A 246 12.19 -30.92 8.44
N CYS A 247 11.51 -30.04 9.18
CA CYS A 247 12.11 -29.28 10.27
C CYS A 247 12.69 -30.18 11.38
N ILE A 248 13.93 -29.91 11.81
CA ILE A 248 14.62 -30.69 12.85
C ILE A 248 14.38 -30.21 14.29
N LYS A 249 13.54 -29.18 14.48
CA LYS A 249 13.12 -28.63 15.79
C LYS A 249 14.31 -28.20 16.67
N CYS A 250 15.09 -27.24 16.18
CA CYS A 250 16.39 -26.86 16.73
C CYS A 250 16.37 -26.32 18.18
N HIS A 251 15.23 -25.86 18.70
CA HIS A 251 15.09 -25.42 20.09
C HIS A 251 15.55 -26.47 21.13
N ASN A 252 15.37 -27.77 20.85
CA ASN A 252 15.83 -28.87 21.71
C ASN A 252 17.35 -28.85 21.99
N GLN A 253 18.12 -28.21 21.11
CA GLN A 253 19.58 -28.08 21.21
C GLN A 253 20.01 -26.65 21.56
N ALA A 254 19.07 -25.76 21.93
CA ALA A 254 19.30 -24.33 22.12
C ALA A 254 19.95 -23.63 20.89
N LYS A 255 19.61 -24.10 19.68
CA LYS A 255 20.20 -23.64 18.41
C LYS A 255 19.13 -23.22 17.41
N ASP A 256 18.04 -22.59 17.87
CA ASP A 256 16.92 -22.22 17.01
C ASP A 256 17.22 -21.03 16.09
N SER A 257 18.13 -21.23 15.14
CA SER A 257 18.70 -20.19 14.31
C SER A 257 17.68 -19.50 13.40
N CYS A 258 16.60 -20.18 13.05
CA CYS A 258 15.51 -19.58 12.28
C CYS A 258 14.75 -18.52 13.09
N SER A 259 14.72 -18.65 14.42
CA SER A 259 14.25 -17.61 15.34
C SER A 259 15.38 -16.65 15.69
N THR A 260 16.47 -17.12 16.31
CA THR A 260 17.48 -16.28 16.98
C THR A 260 18.65 -15.81 16.10
N GLY A 261 18.79 -16.38 14.89
CA GLY A 261 19.85 -16.10 13.94
C GLY A 261 21.06 -17.05 14.05
N LEU A 262 21.91 -17.04 13.01
CA LEU A 262 23.19 -17.74 12.98
C LEU A 262 24.30 -16.76 13.34
N ARG A 263 25.09 -17.06 14.37
CA ARG A 263 26.18 -16.20 14.85
C ARG A 263 27.56 -16.82 14.64
N GLU A 264 28.53 -15.97 14.38
CA GLU A 264 29.96 -16.32 14.45
C GLU A 264 30.40 -16.42 15.91
N LYS A 265 31.60 -16.95 16.16
CA LYS A 265 32.19 -17.01 17.52
C LYS A 265 32.35 -15.64 18.17
N THR A 266 32.47 -14.58 17.35
CA THR A 266 32.56 -13.18 17.79
C THR A 266 31.22 -12.62 18.30
N GLY A 267 30.11 -13.33 18.10
CA GLY A 267 28.76 -12.88 18.43
C GLY A 267 28.04 -12.14 17.30
N GLU A 268 28.73 -11.74 16.24
CA GLU A 268 28.11 -11.13 15.05
C GLU A 268 27.26 -12.13 14.27
N PHE A 269 26.23 -11.65 13.56
CA PHE A 269 25.46 -12.51 12.66
C PHE A 269 26.31 -12.93 11.46
N ARG A 270 26.34 -14.23 11.20
CA ARG A 270 26.95 -14.80 10.00
C ARG A 270 26.27 -14.24 8.75
N LYS A 271 27.03 -14.11 7.66
CA LYS A 271 26.50 -13.72 6.34
C LYS A 271 26.28 -14.94 5.46
N SER A 272 25.20 -14.93 4.68
CA SER A 272 24.95 -15.92 3.62
C SER A 272 26.01 -15.82 2.51
N PRO A 273 26.12 -16.80 1.59
CA PRO A 273 26.94 -16.66 0.38
C PRO A 273 26.62 -15.42 -0.46
N LEU A 274 25.37 -14.92 -0.40
CA LEU A 274 24.94 -13.67 -1.05
C LEU A 274 25.18 -12.39 -0.21
N GLY A 275 25.91 -12.48 0.91
CA GLY A 275 26.26 -11.34 1.76
C GLY A 275 25.16 -10.83 2.72
N VAL A 276 24.02 -11.52 2.82
CA VAL A 276 22.89 -11.14 3.68
C VAL A 276 23.14 -11.60 5.12
N PRO A 277 23.00 -10.73 6.15
CA PRO A 277 23.08 -11.14 7.55
C PRO A 277 21.98 -12.13 7.94
N LEU A 278 22.34 -13.22 8.60
CA LEU A 278 21.44 -14.31 8.96
C LEU A 278 20.86 -14.13 10.37
N ALA A 279 20.09 -13.06 10.57
CA ALA A 279 19.56 -12.67 11.89
C ALA A 279 18.34 -13.47 12.39
N GLY A 280 17.77 -14.36 11.57
CA GLY A 280 16.54 -15.10 11.89
C GLY A 280 15.29 -14.22 11.81
N CYS A 281 14.16 -14.74 12.28
CA CYS A 281 12.89 -14.01 12.31
C CYS A 281 13.04 -12.70 13.10
N PRO A 282 12.79 -11.51 12.52
CA PRO A 282 12.88 -10.22 13.22
C PRO A 282 11.96 -10.12 14.45
N LEU A 283 10.85 -10.86 14.44
CA LEU A 283 9.92 -10.96 15.57
C LEU A 283 10.38 -11.95 16.64
N SER A 284 11.44 -12.74 16.40
CA SER A 284 11.89 -13.82 17.30
C SER A 284 10.78 -14.82 17.64
N GLU A 285 9.96 -15.17 16.64
CA GLU A 285 8.89 -16.15 16.80
C GLU A 285 9.40 -17.52 17.25
N LYS A 286 8.56 -18.23 18.02
CA LYS A 286 8.79 -19.60 18.51
C LYS A 286 8.47 -20.65 17.44
N ILE A 287 9.24 -20.61 16.37
CA ILE A 287 9.02 -21.39 15.15
C ILE A 287 9.15 -22.90 15.43
N SER A 288 10.20 -23.29 16.17
CA SER A 288 10.44 -24.70 16.47
C SER A 288 9.33 -25.29 17.35
N GLU A 289 8.86 -24.54 18.35
CA GLU A 289 7.79 -24.90 19.27
C GLU A 289 6.45 -25.03 18.53
N MET A 290 6.09 -24.02 17.72
CA MET A 290 4.93 -24.05 16.82
C MET A 290 4.97 -25.32 15.96
N ASN A 291 6.13 -25.60 15.37
CA ASN A 291 6.35 -26.76 14.52
C ASN A 291 6.26 -28.11 15.27
N VAL A 292 6.58 -28.18 16.57
CA VAL A 292 6.38 -29.40 17.37
C VAL A 292 4.89 -29.63 17.60
N VAL A 293 4.17 -28.60 18.02
CA VAL A 293 2.73 -28.67 18.31
C VAL A 293 1.94 -28.95 17.02
N ARG A 294 2.31 -28.28 15.92
CA ARG A 294 1.71 -28.51 14.61
C ARG A 294 1.88 -29.96 14.16
N GLN A 295 3.06 -30.54 14.34
CA GLN A 295 3.34 -31.95 14.00
C GLN A 295 2.47 -32.95 14.79
N ARG A 296 1.98 -32.56 15.97
CA ARG A 296 1.06 -33.37 16.80
C ARG A 296 -0.41 -33.20 16.38
N GLY A 297 -0.68 -32.48 15.29
CA GLY A 297 -2.02 -32.20 14.78
C GLY A 297 -2.78 -31.09 15.50
N ASN A 298 -2.11 -30.35 16.40
CA ASN A 298 -2.72 -29.27 17.20
C ASN A 298 -2.57 -27.93 16.47
N ALA A 299 -3.46 -27.66 15.52
CA ALA A 299 -3.37 -26.48 14.65
C ALA A 299 -3.65 -25.16 15.39
N LEU A 300 -4.64 -25.15 16.27
CA LEU A 300 -5.04 -24.00 17.07
C LEU A 300 -4.00 -23.72 18.16
N GLY A 301 -3.49 -24.76 18.83
CA GLY A 301 -2.38 -24.66 19.76
C GLY A 301 -1.13 -24.07 19.09
N ALA A 302 -0.83 -24.47 17.85
CA ALA A 302 0.28 -23.90 17.08
C ALA A 302 0.07 -22.39 16.78
N LEU A 303 -1.15 -21.96 16.42
CA LEU A 303 -1.45 -20.54 16.25
C LEU A 303 -1.35 -19.76 17.58
N ALA A 304 -1.78 -20.35 18.69
CA ALA A 304 -1.61 -19.77 20.02
C ALA A 304 -0.12 -19.50 20.31
N ILE A 305 0.79 -20.37 19.87
CA ILE A 305 2.25 -20.14 19.98
C ILE A 305 2.70 -18.98 19.08
N VAL A 306 2.26 -18.94 17.81
CA VAL A 306 2.60 -17.84 16.87
C VAL A 306 2.22 -16.49 17.47
N THR A 307 1.01 -16.38 18.01
CA THR A 307 0.47 -15.11 18.54
C THR A 307 1.14 -14.58 19.80
N ILE A 308 1.98 -15.38 20.49
CA ILE A 308 2.85 -14.89 21.57
C ILE A 308 3.75 -13.79 21.03
N ASP A 309 4.35 -14.04 19.87
CA ASP A 309 5.39 -13.21 19.29
C ASP A 309 4.91 -12.39 18.10
N ASN A 310 3.89 -12.86 17.39
CA ASN A 310 3.31 -12.26 16.21
C ASN A 310 1.77 -12.27 16.28
N PRO A 311 1.16 -11.39 17.12
CA PRO A 311 -0.30 -11.28 17.20
C PRO A 311 -0.93 -10.86 15.87
N MET A 312 -0.14 -10.25 14.98
CA MET A 312 -0.52 -9.80 13.64
C MET A 312 -0.09 -10.80 12.55
N ALA A 313 -0.11 -12.11 12.83
CA ALA A 313 0.24 -13.19 11.90
C ALA A 313 -0.46 -13.11 10.53
N ALA A 314 -1.65 -12.49 10.47
CA ALA A 314 -2.31 -12.19 9.20
C ALA A 314 -1.45 -11.34 8.24
N ALA A 315 -0.53 -10.52 8.77
CA ALA A 315 0.33 -9.62 8.00
C ALA A 315 1.71 -10.19 7.63
N THR A 316 2.01 -11.45 7.94
CA THR A 316 3.30 -12.11 7.68
C THR A 316 3.10 -13.40 6.87
N GLY A 317 4.15 -14.21 6.78
CA GLY A 317 4.10 -15.53 6.15
C GLY A 317 4.33 -15.51 4.63
N HIS A 318 3.60 -16.38 3.92
CA HIS A 318 3.77 -16.70 2.50
C HIS A 318 3.88 -15.43 1.65
N ARG A 319 5.00 -15.32 0.91
CA ARG A 319 5.33 -14.19 0.03
C ARG A 319 5.41 -12.82 0.73
N ILE A 320 5.55 -12.78 2.05
CA ILE A 320 5.81 -11.53 2.79
C ILE A 320 7.16 -11.56 3.50
N CYS A 321 7.52 -12.69 4.11
CA CYS A 321 8.72 -12.80 4.93
C CYS A 321 9.61 -13.97 4.51
N ASN A 322 10.94 -13.81 4.61
CA ASN A 322 11.93 -14.82 4.23
C ASN A 322 13.15 -14.88 5.16
N ASP A 323 13.27 -13.99 6.16
CA ASP A 323 14.45 -13.89 7.02
C ASP A 323 14.66 -15.17 7.87
N CYS A 324 13.58 -15.82 8.32
CA CYS A 324 13.64 -17.07 9.09
C CYS A 324 14.15 -18.26 8.24
N MET A 325 13.70 -18.38 6.99
CA MET A 325 14.14 -19.43 6.06
C MET A 325 15.63 -19.33 5.77
N LYS A 326 16.13 -18.11 5.51
CA LYS A 326 17.56 -17.88 5.22
C LYS A 326 18.46 -18.26 6.38
N SER A 327 18.00 -18.10 7.61
CA SER A 327 18.73 -18.49 8.82
C SER A 327 18.50 -19.94 9.25
N CYS A 328 17.71 -20.72 8.51
CA CYS A 328 17.56 -22.15 8.77
C CYS A 328 18.92 -22.85 8.77
N VAL A 329 19.13 -23.85 9.63
CA VAL A 329 20.40 -24.59 9.67
C VAL A 329 20.77 -25.28 8.35
N PHE A 330 19.79 -25.51 7.47
CA PHE A 330 19.99 -26.02 6.11
C PHE A 330 20.53 -24.92 5.19
N GLN A 331 21.86 -24.79 5.15
CA GLN A 331 22.55 -23.72 4.40
C GLN A 331 23.10 -24.15 3.03
N LYS A 332 22.94 -25.43 2.66
CA LYS A 332 23.45 -26.02 1.40
C LYS A 332 22.36 -26.68 0.55
N GLN A 333 21.13 -26.65 1.03
CA GLN A 333 19.95 -27.24 0.41
C GLN A 333 18.74 -26.41 0.78
N ASP A 334 17.60 -26.66 0.15
CA ASP A 334 16.36 -25.93 0.43
C ASP A 334 16.11 -25.82 1.94
N PRO A 335 15.91 -24.61 2.48
CA PRO A 335 15.55 -24.44 3.88
C PRO A 335 14.13 -24.94 4.14
N VAL A 336 13.75 -25.05 5.41
CA VAL A 336 12.35 -25.25 5.79
C VAL A 336 11.56 -24.00 5.38
N ASP A 337 10.47 -24.16 4.64
CA ASP A 337 9.56 -23.07 4.25
C ASP A 337 8.62 -22.66 5.40
N ILE A 338 9.21 -21.99 6.38
CA ILE A 338 8.53 -21.53 7.61
C ILE A 338 7.37 -20.56 7.32
N PRO A 339 7.49 -19.56 6.42
CA PRO A 339 6.40 -18.63 6.10
C PRO A 339 5.14 -19.33 5.60
N GLN A 340 5.27 -20.39 4.80
CA GLN A 340 4.14 -21.20 4.35
C GLN A 340 3.52 -22.00 5.50
N ILE A 341 4.31 -22.55 6.42
CA ILE A 341 3.79 -23.23 7.61
C ILE A 341 2.98 -22.26 8.48
N GLU A 342 3.49 -21.04 8.72
CA GLU A 342 2.80 -20.00 9.50
C GLU A 342 1.45 -19.65 8.85
N THR A 343 1.47 -19.36 7.54
CA THR A 343 0.26 -18.97 6.79
C THR A 343 -0.76 -20.10 6.73
N GLU A 344 -0.32 -21.33 6.48
CA GLU A 344 -1.21 -22.49 6.44
C GLU A 344 -1.80 -22.78 7.82
N THR A 345 -1.03 -22.60 8.90
CA THR A 345 -1.52 -22.73 10.28
C THR A 345 -2.62 -21.71 10.57
N LEU A 346 -2.41 -20.44 10.20
CA LEU A 346 -3.43 -19.40 10.30
C LEU A 346 -4.68 -19.76 9.48
N LYS A 347 -4.52 -20.22 8.22
CA LYS A 347 -5.64 -20.59 7.35
C LYS A 347 -6.49 -21.72 7.93
N GLN A 348 -5.90 -22.76 8.51
CA GLN A 348 -6.68 -23.84 9.11
C GLN A 348 -7.52 -23.35 10.28
N VAL A 349 -6.95 -22.49 11.15
CA VAL A 349 -7.71 -21.95 12.28
C VAL A 349 -8.81 -21.02 11.80
N LEU A 350 -8.53 -20.12 10.85
CA LEU A 350 -9.54 -19.23 10.28
C LEU A 350 -10.68 -19.98 9.58
N ALA A 351 -10.41 -21.17 9.04
CA ALA A 351 -11.41 -22.03 8.39
C ALA A 351 -12.31 -22.79 9.39
N LEU A 352 -11.94 -22.87 10.67
CA LEU A 352 -12.81 -23.42 11.71
C LEU A 352 -14.01 -22.49 11.95
N PRO A 353 -15.16 -23.01 12.41
CA PRO A 353 -16.22 -22.15 12.91
C PRO A 353 -15.69 -21.26 14.03
N TRP A 354 -16.02 -19.97 13.97
CA TRP A 354 -15.52 -18.92 14.87
C TRP A 354 -14.00 -18.71 14.81
N GLY A 355 -13.32 -19.21 13.77
CA GLY A 355 -11.86 -19.13 13.63
C GLY A 355 -11.28 -17.72 13.74
N PHE A 356 -11.97 -16.71 13.17
CA PHE A 356 -11.60 -15.31 13.35
C PHE A 356 -11.74 -14.85 14.81
N GLU A 357 -12.83 -15.19 15.48
CA GLU A 357 -13.09 -14.77 16.87
C GLU A 357 -12.08 -15.41 17.83
N ILE A 358 -11.71 -16.68 17.58
CA ILE A 358 -10.67 -17.39 18.32
C ILE A 358 -9.30 -16.74 18.09
N TYR A 359 -8.92 -16.47 16.83
CA TYR A 359 -7.67 -15.76 16.54
C TYR A 359 -7.67 -14.37 17.19
N SER A 360 -8.76 -13.62 17.07
CA SER A 360 -8.91 -12.30 17.69
C SER A 360 -8.77 -12.35 19.21
N LEU A 361 -9.37 -13.35 19.85
CA LEU A 361 -9.19 -13.63 21.26
C LEU A 361 -7.73 -13.89 21.61
N LEU A 362 -7.03 -14.77 20.88
CA LEU A 362 -5.61 -15.09 21.10
C LEU A 362 -4.66 -13.88 21.02
N THR A 363 -5.04 -12.81 20.33
CA THR A 363 -4.24 -11.57 20.33
C THR A 363 -4.36 -10.79 21.64
N ARG A 364 -5.45 -10.95 22.39
CA ARG A 364 -5.75 -10.19 23.62
C ARG A 364 -5.55 -11.06 24.86
N TRP A 365 -6.10 -12.26 24.84
CA TRP A 365 -5.94 -13.30 25.84
C TRP A 365 -5.15 -14.46 25.25
N ASN A 366 -3.96 -14.73 25.80
CA ASN A 366 -3.16 -15.89 25.40
C ASN A 366 -2.48 -16.49 26.64
N PRO A 367 -2.94 -17.64 27.13
CA PRO A 367 -2.39 -18.22 28.35
C PRO A 367 -0.94 -18.73 28.19
N LEU A 368 -0.44 -18.87 26.95
CA LEU A 368 0.95 -19.23 26.65
C LEU A 368 1.90 -18.01 26.70
N ASN A 369 1.36 -16.79 26.74
CA ASN A 369 2.14 -15.58 26.97
C ASN A 369 2.24 -15.31 28.47
N PHE A 370 3.31 -15.80 29.11
CA PHE A 370 3.46 -15.72 30.56
C PHE A 370 3.69 -14.29 31.09
N GLU A 371 4.30 -13.38 30.31
CA GLU A 371 4.48 -11.98 30.72
C GLU A 371 3.18 -11.18 30.68
N ARG A 372 2.34 -11.45 29.68
CA ARG A 372 1.14 -10.65 29.41
C ARG A 372 0.03 -11.55 28.85
N PRO A 373 -0.56 -12.41 29.69
CA PRO A 373 -1.61 -13.32 29.26
C PRO A 373 -2.94 -12.58 28.97
N LEU A 374 -3.09 -11.37 29.50
CA LEU A 374 -4.25 -10.49 29.37
C LEU A 374 -3.78 -9.04 29.16
N PRO A 375 -4.62 -8.15 28.60
CA PRO A 375 -4.32 -6.73 28.56
C PRO A 375 -4.16 -6.15 29.98
N ARG A 376 -3.23 -5.20 30.14
CA ARG A 376 -3.06 -4.46 31.40
C ARG A 376 -4.28 -3.55 31.68
N PRO A 377 -4.52 -3.17 32.95
CA PRO A 377 -5.56 -2.20 33.28
C PRO A 377 -5.40 -0.89 32.52
N ALA A 378 -6.53 -0.20 32.27
CA ALA A 378 -6.50 1.08 31.57
C ALA A 378 -5.60 2.09 32.30
N SER A 379 -4.64 2.64 31.55
CA SER A 379 -3.61 3.53 32.07
C SER A 379 -4.01 5.01 32.03
N GLY A 380 -5.05 5.35 31.26
CA GLY A 380 -5.46 6.74 30.99
C GLY A 380 -4.64 7.46 29.92
N TYR A 381 -3.45 6.97 29.55
CA TYR A 381 -2.63 7.59 28.50
C TYR A 381 -3.21 7.39 27.10
N LYS A 382 -2.97 8.39 26.25
CA LYS A 382 -3.48 8.49 24.88
C LYS A 382 -2.32 8.67 23.92
N VAL A 383 -2.12 7.72 23.01
CA VAL A 383 -1.04 7.74 22.03
C VAL A 383 -1.60 8.00 20.64
N LEU A 384 -1.02 8.98 19.93
CA LEU A 384 -1.29 9.21 18.51
C LEU A 384 -0.34 8.37 17.66
N VAL A 385 -0.87 7.43 16.88
CA VAL A 385 -0.10 6.66 15.89
C VAL A 385 -0.29 7.28 14.50
N VAL A 386 0.80 7.70 13.87
CA VAL A 386 0.79 8.36 12.55
C VAL A 386 1.19 7.36 11.48
N GLY A 387 0.21 6.87 10.72
CA GLY A 387 0.37 5.88 9.66
C GLY A 387 -0.10 4.49 10.08
N LEU A 388 -0.94 3.85 9.26
CA LEU A 388 -1.55 2.54 9.51
C LEU A 388 -0.96 1.43 8.64
N GLY A 389 0.34 1.54 8.36
CA GLY A 389 1.15 0.45 7.83
C GLY A 389 1.54 -0.60 8.89
N PRO A 390 2.40 -1.58 8.54
CA PRO A 390 2.76 -2.68 9.43
C PRO A 390 3.32 -2.29 10.79
N ALA A 391 4.14 -1.23 10.86
CA ALA A 391 4.59 -0.69 12.14
C ALA A 391 3.43 -0.13 12.97
N GLY A 392 2.55 0.67 12.35
CA GLY A 392 1.47 1.39 13.05
C GLY A 392 0.41 0.47 13.62
N PHE A 393 -0.13 -0.46 12.83
CA PHE A 393 -1.16 -1.39 13.32
C PHE A 393 -0.60 -2.37 14.38
N THR A 394 0.68 -2.75 14.26
CA THR A 394 1.34 -3.61 15.26
C THR A 394 1.61 -2.84 16.55
N LEU A 395 2.05 -1.58 16.44
CA LEU A 395 2.28 -0.73 17.60
C LEU A 395 0.99 -0.46 18.36
N ALA A 396 -0.10 -0.14 17.65
CA ALA A 396 -1.42 0.07 18.25
C ALA A 396 -1.85 -1.13 19.08
N HIS A 397 -1.66 -2.34 18.57
CA HIS A 397 -1.93 -3.58 19.30
C HIS A 397 -1.16 -3.68 20.62
N HIS A 398 0.16 -3.49 20.57
CA HIS A 398 0.99 -3.64 21.76
C HIS A 398 0.69 -2.56 22.82
N LEU A 399 0.44 -1.31 22.40
CA LEU A 399 0.10 -0.21 23.30
C LEU A 399 -1.26 -0.42 23.97
N MET A 400 -2.26 -0.89 23.23
CA MET A 400 -3.56 -1.23 23.83
C MET A 400 -3.46 -2.38 24.83
N ASN A 401 -2.64 -3.39 24.55
CA ASN A 401 -2.40 -4.47 25.52
C ASN A 401 -1.59 -4.01 26.74
N ASP A 402 -0.88 -2.87 26.66
CA ASP A 402 -0.28 -2.18 27.80
C ASP A 402 -1.25 -1.23 28.53
N GLY A 403 -2.52 -1.18 28.11
CA GLY A 403 -3.58 -0.40 28.74
C GLY A 403 -3.70 1.03 28.24
N HIS A 404 -3.01 1.40 27.15
CA HIS A 404 -3.09 2.74 26.56
C HIS A 404 -4.24 2.84 25.55
N ALA A 405 -4.85 4.01 25.45
CA ALA A 405 -5.76 4.31 24.36
C ALA A 405 -4.98 4.81 23.14
N VAL A 406 -5.40 4.39 21.95
CA VAL A 406 -4.70 4.69 20.71
C VAL A 406 -5.66 5.35 19.71
N ALA A 407 -5.32 6.56 19.29
CA ALA A 407 -5.90 7.13 18.07
C ALA A 407 -4.87 6.99 16.95
N ALA A 408 -5.28 6.50 15.79
CA ALA A 408 -4.43 6.42 14.62
C ALA A 408 -4.93 7.32 13.50
N ILE A 409 -4.01 7.99 12.81
CA ILE A 409 -4.32 8.79 11.63
C ILE A 409 -3.54 8.27 10.43
N ASP A 410 -4.15 8.31 9.25
CA ASP A 410 -3.47 8.07 7.98
C ASP A 410 -3.87 9.13 6.97
N GLY A 411 -2.91 9.58 6.15
CA GLY A 411 -3.22 10.50 5.07
C GLY A 411 -4.11 9.84 4.01
N LEU A 412 -4.04 8.52 3.84
CA LEU A 412 -4.80 7.81 2.83
C LEU A 412 -6.31 7.73 3.14
N LYS A 413 -7.06 7.58 2.04
CA LYS A 413 -8.31 6.82 1.95
C LYS A 413 -8.44 5.72 3.02
N ILE A 414 -9.31 5.78 4.03
CA ILE A 414 -9.70 4.56 4.76
C ILE A 414 -11.19 4.33 4.57
N GLU A 415 -11.54 3.35 3.75
CA GLU A 415 -12.93 3.02 3.48
C GLU A 415 -13.62 2.49 4.74
N PRO A 416 -14.89 2.86 5.01
CA PRO A 416 -15.64 2.24 6.09
C PRO A 416 -15.88 0.76 5.77
N LEU A 417 -15.74 -0.10 6.77
CA LEU A 417 -16.27 -1.46 6.70
C LEU A 417 -17.77 -1.45 7.04
N PRO A 418 -18.53 -2.49 6.65
CA PRO A 418 -19.89 -2.69 7.16
C PRO A 418 -19.91 -2.61 8.68
N ASP A 419 -20.80 -1.77 9.23
CA ASP A 419 -20.76 -1.36 10.63
C ASP A 419 -21.22 -2.47 11.59
N GLU A 420 -22.02 -3.41 11.09
CA GLU A 420 -22.36 -4.66 11.75
C GLU A 420 -21.17 -5.63 11.83
N ILE A 421 -20.11 -5.44 11.03
CA ILE A 421 -18.89 -6.26 11.10
C ILE A 421 -17.81 -5.55 11.93
N SER A 422 -17.57 -4.26 11.71
CA SER A 422 -16.54 -3.50 12.43
C SER A 422 -16.97 -3.07 13.84
N GLY A 423 -18.26 -2.87 14.06
CA GLY A 423 -18.79 -2.25 15.28
C GLY A 423 -18.65 -0.73 15.29
N VAL A 424 -18.33 -0.11 14.15
CA VAL A 424 -18.08 1.33 14.03
C VAL A 424 -18.76 1.88 12.78
N LYS A 425 -19.66 2.85 12.96
CA LYS A 425 -20.31 3.57 11.85
C LYS A 425 -19.31 4.49 11.15
N ALA A 426 -19.62 4.94 9.93
CA ALA A 426 -18.80 5.95 9.23
C ALA A 426 -18.65 7.26 10.02
N SER A 427 -19.62 7.60 10.88
CA SER A 427 -19.57 8.73 11.83
C SER A 427 -18.59 8.52 13.00
N GLY A 428 -18.03 7.31 13.16
CA GLY A 428 -17.19 6.92 14.29
C GLY A 428 -17.95 6.49 15.54
N GLU A 429 -19.29 6.54 15.52
CA GLU A 429 -20.14 6.02 16.59
C GLU A 429 -20.00 4.49 16.68
N ARG A 430 -19.81 3.98 17.91
CA ARG A 430 -19.75 2.54 18.15
C ARG A 430 -21.14 1.94 18.20
N ARG A 431 -21.27 0.72 17.69
CA ARG A 431 -22.46 -0.13 17.80
C ARG A 431 -22.03 -1.58 18.07
N PRO A 432 -22.93 -2.43 18.59
CA PRO A 432 -22.65 -3.87 18.66
C PRO A 432 -22.33 -4.42 17.26
N PHE A 433 -21.23 -5.17 17.16
CA PHE A 433 -20.89 -5.93 15.97
C PHE A 433 -21.42 -7.37 16.06
N ARG A 434 -21.60 -7.99 14.90
CA ARG A 434 -21.95 -9.39 14.73
C ARG A 434 -20.66 -10.23 14.75
N PRO A 435 -20.55 -11.24 15.63
CA PRO A 435 -19.46 -12.20 15.58
C PRO A 435 -19.43 -12.96 14.23
N ILE A 436 -18.23 -13.22 13.72
CA ILE A 436 -17.98 -13.90 12.45
C ILE A 436 -17.86 -15.39 12.70
N ARG A 437 -18.83 -16.16 12.21
CA ARG A 437 -18.81 -17.62 12.32
C ARG A 437 -17.92 -18.25 11.26
N ASP A 438 -18.01 -17.79 10.02
CA ASP A 438 -17.16 -18.25 8.93
C ASP A 438 -16.38 -17.07 8.34
N VAL A 439 -15.05 -17.16 8.33
CA VAL A 439 -14.19 -16.08 7.81
C VAL A 439 -14.49 -15.77 6.34
N ARG A 440 -15.02 -16.74 5.58
CA ARG A 440 -15.37 -16.56 4.16
C ARG A 440 -16.48 -15.53 3.96
N GLU A 441 -17.29 -15.25 4.99
CA GLU A 441 -18.30 -14.18 4.97
C GLU A 441 -17.71 -12.78 4.72
N ILE A 442 -16.42 -12.59 5.03
CA ILE A 442 -15.73 -11.30 4.86
C ILE A 442 -14.64 -11.36 3.77
N TYR A 443 -14.50 -12.48 3.07
CA TYR A 443 -13.53 -12.62 1.98
C TYR A 443 -14.12 -12.13 0.66
N GLU A 444 -13.31 -11.38 -0.07
CA GLU A 444 -13.64 -10.84 -1.38
C GLU A 444 -12.57 -11.27 -2.39
N SER A 445 -12.95 -11.37 -3.67
CA SER A 445 -11.98 -11.50 -4.74
C SER A 445 -11.10 -10.25 -4.82
N LEU A 446 -9.80 -10.43 -5.05
CA LEU A 446 -8.85 -9.30 -5.01
C LEU A 446 -9.02 -8.29 -6.16
N ASP A 447 -9.62 -8.71 -7.27
CA ASP A 447 -9.95 -7.88 -8.43
C ASP A 447 -11.29 -7.14 -8.30
N GLU A 448 -12.12 -7.50 -7.32
CA GLU A 448 -13.46 -6.92 -7.10
C GLU A 448 -13.57 -6.14 -5.79
N ARG A 449 -12.75 -6.46 -4.79
CA ARG A 449 -12.78 -5.82 -3.47
C ARG A 449 -12.66 -4.31 -3.54
N VAL A 450 -13.25 -3.66 -2.54
CA VAL A 450 -12.98 -2.24 -2.26
C VAL A 450 -11.51 -2.07 -1.84
N MET A 451 -10.88 -1.02 -2.36
CA MET A 451 -9.50 -0.66 -2.02
C MET A 451 -9.50 0.07 -0.67
N ALA A 452 -9.43 -0.69 0.41
CA ALA A 452 -9.75 -0.24 1.76
C ALA A 452 -8.78 0.80 2.33
N GLY A 453 -7.56 0.87 1.81
CA GLY A 453 -6.51 1.83 2.14
C GLY A 453 -5.82 1.66 3.50
N PHE A 454 -6.35 0.81 4.38
CA PHE A 454 -5.67 0.33 5.59
C PHE A 454 -4.54 -0.64 5.25
N GLY A 455 -3.34 -0.46 5.84
CA GLY A 455 -2.19 -1.36 5.67
C GLY A 455 -0.95 -0.73 5.04
N GLY A 456 -1.03 0.53 4.60
CA GLY A 456 0.11 1.23 3.97
C GLY A 456 0.62 0.48 2.73
N VAL A 457 1.94 0.25 2.64
CA VAL A 457 2.55 -0.48 1.50
C VAL A 457 1.96 -1.88 1.33
N ALA A 458 1.44 -2.53 2.38
CA ALA A 458 0.78 -3.83 2.23
C ALA A 458 -0.52 -3.74 1.41
N GLU A 459 -1.18 -2.58 1.37
CA GLU A 459 -2.40 -2.34 0.58
C GLU A 459 -2.06 -1.79 -0.81
N TYR A 460 -1.22 -0.75 -0.91
CA TYR A 460 -0.98 -0.04 -2.18
C TYR A 460 0.29 -0.46 -2.92
N GLY A 461 1.19 -1.20 -2.28
CA GLY A 461 2.48 -1.60 -2.86
C GLY A 461 2.57 -3.09 -3.15
N ILE A 462 2.21 -3.94 -2.18
CA ILE A 462 2.21 -5.40 -2.35
C ILE A 462 1.01 -5.80 -3.23
N THR A 463 1.30 -6.68 -4.19
CA THR A 463 0.44 -7.03 -5.31
C THR A 463 -0.40 -8.27 -5.02
N VAL A 464 -1.03 -8.84 -6.06
CA VAL A 464 -1.93 -10.01 -5.97
C VAL A 464 -1.24 -11.32 -5.59
N ARG A 465 0.07 -11.25 -5.31
CA ARG A 465 0.84 -12.35 -4.74
C ARG A 465 0.52 -12.65 -3.28
N TRP A 466 -0.17 -11.75 -2.59
CA TRP A 466 -0.55 -11.93 -1.20
C TRP A 466 -2.06 -11.73 -1.03
N ASN A 467 -2.67 -12.55 -0.16
CA ASN A 467 -4.11 -12.49 0.08
C ASN A 467 -4.48 -11.25 0.92
N LYS A 468 -4.84 -10.15 0.25
CA LYS A 468 -5.20 -8.88 0.91
C LYS A 468 -6.43 -8.98 1.81
N ASN A 469 -7.22 -10.07 1.78
CA ASN A 469 -8.26 -10.29 2.78
C ASN A 469 -7.68 -10.33 4.21
N PHE A 470 -6.41 -10.69 4.37
CA PHE A 470 -5.73 -10.65 5.64
C PHE A 470 -5.54 -9.23 6.21
N LEU A 471 -5.52 -8.18 5.39
CA LEU A 471 -5.55 -6.80 5.90
C LEU A 471 -6.88 -6.46 6.56
N LYS A 472 -8.00 -6.98 6.03
CA LYS A 472 -9.31 -6.83 6.67
C LYS A 472 -9.34 -7.53 8.02
N ILE A 473 -8.74 -8.72 8.12
CA ILE A 473 -8.55 -9.41 9.40
C ILE A 473 -7.74 -8.54 10.36
N ALA A 474 -6.54 -8.08 9.95
CA ALA A 474 -5.66 -7.27 10.79
C ALA A 474 -6.34 -5.97 11.27
N ARG A 475 -7.15 -5.33 10.41
CA ARG A 475 -7.96 -4.17 10.77
C ARG A 475 -9.00 -4.51 11.85
N LEU A 476 -9.76 -5.60 11.67
CA LEU A 476 -10.81 -6.01 12.62
C LEU A 476 -10.25 -6.41 13.99
N LEU A 477 -9.00 -6.91 14.06
CA LEU A 477 -8.30 -7.16 15.33
C LEU A 477 -8.11 -5.88 16.17
N LEU A 478 -8.11 -4.71 15.53
CA LEU A 478 -7.95 -3.40 16.17
C LEU A 478 -9.27 -2.65 16.30
N GLU A 479 -10.00 -2.47 15.19
CA GLU A 479 -11.15 -1.55 15.09
C GLU A 479 -12.30 -1.91 16.04
N ARG A 480 -12.49 -3.20 16.33
CA ARG A 480 -13.50 -3.69 17.28
C ARG A 480 -13.19 -3.37 18.75
N ARG A 481 -11.97 -2.95 19.09
CA ARG A 481 -11.53 -2.66 20.46
C ARG A 481 -11.92 -1.24 20.87
N HIS A 482 -12.45 -1.08 22.09
CA HIS A 482 -12.91 0.21 22.60
C HIS A 482 -11.77 1.24 22.75
N GLU A 483 -10.55 0.77 22.97
CA GLU A 483 -9.33 1.55 23.17
C GLU A 483 -8.73 2.09 21.86
N PHE A 484 -9.28 1.74 20.69
CA PHE A 484 -8.76 2.14 19.39
C PHE A 484 -9.74 3.00 18.59
N ALA A 485 -9.25 4.09 18.00
CA ALA A 485 -9.97 4.82 16.96
C ALA A 485 -9.01 5.11 15.79
N MET A 486 -9.54 5.13 14.57
CA MET A 486 -8.75 5.51 13.39
C MET A 486 -9.46 6.48 12.45
N TYR A 487 -8.66 7.30 11.78
CA TYR A 487 -9.11 8.38 10.90
C TYR A 487 -8.27 8.39 9.62
N GLY A 488 -8.89 8.09 8.48
CA GLY A 488 -8.28 8.25 7.16
C GLY A 488 -8.43 9.68 6.65
N GLY A 489 -7.63 10.06 5.65
CA GLY A 489 -7.64 11.41 5.08
C GLY A 489 -7.13 12.49 6.03
N VAL A 490 -6.35 12.14 7.06
CA VAL A 490 -5.83 13.10 8.05
C VAL A 490 -4.32 13.18 7.92
N ARG A 491 -3.81 14.38 7.62
CA ARG A 491 -2.39 14.60 7.40
C ARG A 491 -1.70 15.10 8.67
N PHE A 492 -0.68 14.37 9.12
CA PHE A 492 0.24 14.86 10.15
C PHE A 492 1.24 15.86 9.55
N GLY A 493 1.51 16.96 10.25
CA GLY A 493 2.19 18.15 9.71
C GLY A 493 1.28 19.08 8.89
N GLY A 494 -0.04 18.86 8.96
CA GLY A 494 -1.06 19.67 8.28
C GLY A 494 -2.30 19.82 9.16
N THR A 495 -3.28 18.94 8.98
CA THR A 495 -4.50 18.90 9.82
C THR A 495 -4.18 18.79 11.31
N ILE A 496 -3.20 17.95 11.63
CA ILE A 496 -2.65 17.79 12.99
C ILE A 496 -1.16 18.07 12.92
N THR A 497 -0.68 19.05 13.69
CA THR A 497 0.74 19.29 13.93
C THR A 497 1.19 18.62 15.23
N VAL A 498 2.49 18.63 15.53
CA VAL A 498 3.02 18.16 16.81
C VAL A 498 2.35 18.90 17.97
N ASP A 499 2.37 20.23 17.96
CA ASP A 499 1.76 21.05 18.99
C ASP A 499 0.28 20.78 19.15
N ARG A 500 -0.45 20.70 18.03
CA ARG A 500 -1.90 20.43 18.07
C ARG A 500 -2.22 19.06 18.65
N ALA A 501 -1.43 18.03 18.34
CA ALA A 501 -1.62 16.71 18.93
C ALA A 501 -1.52 16.79 20.46
N PHE A 502 -0.51 17.47 20.96
CA PHE A 502 -0.32 17.69 22.38
C PHE A 502 -1.41 18.58 23.00
N GLU A 503 -1.87 19.64 22.33
CA GLU A 503 -3.04 20.45 22.77
C GLU A 503 -4.35 19.65 22.82
N LEU A 504 -4.54 18.68 21.92
CA LEU A 504 -5.70 17.79 21.94
C LEU A 504 -5.68 16.84 23.15
N GLY A 505 -4.54 16.72 23.83
CA GLY A 505 -4.35 15.90 25.03
C GLY A 505 -3.62 14.59 24.76
N PHE A 506 -3.00 14.37 23.61
CA PHE A 506 -2.14 13.20 23.43
C PHE A 506 -0.94 13.27 24.40
N ASP A 507 -0.59 12.13 24.98
CA ASP A 507 0.54 11.98 25.89
C ASP A 507 1.84 11.64 25.14
N HIS A 508 1.71 11.08 23.93
CA HIS A 508 2.83 10.67 23.09
C HIS A 508 2.44 10.62 21.61
N VAL A 509 3.40 10.87 20.71
CA VAL A 509 3.23 10.69 19.26
C VAL A 509 4.18 9.62 18.72
N ALA A 510 3.65 8.67 17.94
CA ALA A 510 4.41 7.59 17.32
C ALA A 510 4.35 7.68 15.79
N LEU A 511 5.47 8.05 15.18
CA LEU A 511 5.62 8.19 13.73
C LEU A 511 5.83 6.81 13.09
N CYS A 512 4.86 6.38 12.30
CA CYS A 512 4.83 5.13 11.52
C CYS A 512 4.61 5.41 10.02
N ALA A 513 5.07 6.57 9.54
CA ALA A 513 4.72 7.13 8.22
C ALA A 513 5.39 6.43 7.01
N GLY A 514 6.23 5.42 7.26
CA GLY A 514 6.76 4.52 6.23
C GLY A 514 7.73 5.17 5.24
N ALA A 515 7.73 4.64 4.02
CA ALA A 515 8.53 5.15 2.90
C ALA A 515 7.98 6.49 2.38
N GLY A 516 8.90 7.39 2.04
CA GLY A 516 8.65 8.72 1.50
C GLY A 516 9.10 8.86 0.05
N ARG A 517 9.95 9.86 -0.20
CA ARG A 517 10.31 10.34 -1.55
C ARG A 517 10.93 9.25 -2.45
N PRO A 518 10.45 9.06 -3.69
CA PRO A 518 11.08 8.17 -4.66
C PRO A 518 12.39 8.75 -5.20
N THR A 519 13.32 7.86 -5.55
CA THR A 519 14.61 8.23 -6.13
C THR A 519 14.43 8.59 -7.60
N ILE A 520 14.71 9.85 -7.95
CA ILE A 520 14.67 10.33 -9.33
C ILE A 520 15.99 9.96 -10.02
N VAL A 521 15.91 9.21 -11.12
CA VAL A 521 17.08 8.85 -11.94
C VAL A 521 17.40 10.02 -12.87
N PRO A 522 18.60 10.61 -12.79
CA PRO A 522 18.97 11.70 -13.69
C PRO A 522 19.17 11.15 -15.11
N MET A 523 18.32 11.59 -16.05
CA MET A 523 18.41 11.24 -17.47
C MET A 523 17.69 12.30 -18.30
N ALA A 524 18.21 12.55 -19.52
CA ALA A 524 17.56 13.45 -20.45
C ALA A 524 16.14 12.94 -20.76
N ASN A 525 15.17 13.85 -20.85
CA ASN A 525 13.75 13.56 -21.06
C ASN A 525 13.11 12.65 -19.98
N GLY A 526 13.67 12.61 -18.76
CA GLY A 526 13.19 11.74 -17.66
C GLY A 526 11.78 12.05 -17.13
N LEU A 527 11.10 13.07 -17.66
CA LEU A 527 9.69 13.42 -17.37
C LEU A 527 8.82 13.48 -18.65
N ALA A 528 9.29 12.93 -19.77
CA ALA A 528 8.53 12.84 -21.01
C ALA A 528 7.23 12.03 -20.84
N ARG A 529 6.27 12.20 -21.77
CA ARG A 529 5.04 11.38 -21.73
C ARG A 529 5.40 9.90 -21.84
N GLY A 530 4.72 9.06 -21.06
CA GLY A 530 5.06 7.64 -20.91
C GLY A 530 6.07 7.32 -19.81
N VAL A 531 6.74 8.30 -19.19
CA VAL A 531 7.64 8.07 -18.05
C VAL A 531 6.90 8.31 -16.73
N ARG A 532 6.93 7.33 -15.82
CA ARG A 532 6.33 7.42 -14.47
C ARG A 532 7.26 6.84 -13.41
N GLN A 533 7.13 7.31 -12.17
CA GLN A 533 7.72 6.60 -11.03
C GLN A 533 6.88 5.35 -10.73
N ALA A 534 7.51 4.29 -10.22
CA ALA A 534 6.79 3.09 -9.80
C ALA A 534 5.77 3.38 -8.69
N SER A 535 6.06 4.33 -7.79
CA SER A 535 5.10 4.77 -6.78
C SER A 535 3.87 5.46 -7.37
N ASP A 536 4.02 6.25 -8.45
CA ASP A 536 2.88 6.83 -9.19
C ASP A 536 2.00 5.69 -9.75
N PHE A 537 2.61 4.76 -10.48
CA PHE A 537 1.92 3.65 -11.12
C PHE A 537 1.20 2.73 -10.11
N LEU A 538 1.91 2.19 -9.10
CA LEU A 538 1.34 1.24 -8.16
C LEU A 538 0.26 1.88 -7.27
N MET A 539 0.48 3.12 -6.80
CA MET A 539 -0.52 3.81 -6.00
C MET A 539 -1.74 4.18 -6.83
N ALA A 540 -1.57 4.63 -8.09
CA ALA A 540 -2.71 4.88 -8.98
C ALA A 540 -3.49 3.58 -9.22
N LEU A 541 -2.80 2.50 -9.55
CA LEU A 541 -3.42 1.19 -9.83
C LEU A 541 -4.27 0.71 -8.65
N GLN A 542 -3.71 0.75 -7.45
CA GLN A 542 -4.32 0.18 -6.25
C GLN A 542 -5.28 1.15 -5.56
N LEU A 543 -4.90 2.41 -5.28
CA LEU A 543 -5.72 3.31 -4.46
C LEU A 543 -6.91 3.94 -5.21
N THR A 544 -6.86 4.00 -6.55
CA THR A 544 -8.00 4.48 -7.35
C THR A 544 -8.89 3.35 -7.86
N GLY A 545 -8.44 2.09 -7.70
CA GLY A 545 -9.11 0.93 -8.28
C GLY A 545 -9.04 0.91 -9.81
N ALA A 546 -8.02 1.50 -10.46
CA ALA A 546 -7.90 1.53 -11.92
C ALA A 546 -7.91 0.12 -12.54
N ALA A 547 -7.42 -0.89 -11.81
CA ALA A 547 -7.46 -2.29 -12.18
C ALA A 547 -8.87 -2.90 -12.24
N LYS A 548 -9.89 -2.26 -11.63
CA LYS A 548 -11.26 -2.76 -11.63
C LYS A 548 -11.96 -2.41 -12.95
N ARG A 549 -12.78 -3.34 -13.44
CA ARG A 549 -13.58 -3.15 -14.67
C ARG A 549 -14.66 -2.07 -14.49
N ASP A 550 -15.28 -2.01 -13.32
CA ASP A 550 -16.35 -1.07 -12.95
C ASP A 550 -15.84 0.35 -12.61
N SER A 551 -14.55 0.54 -12.36
CA SER A 551 -13.99 1.83 -11.93
C SER A 551 -13.98 2.89 -13.05
N VAL A 552 -14.18 4.16 -12.70
CA VAL A 552 -14.00 5.28 -13.64
C VAL A 552 -12.57 5.84 -13.68
N ALA A 553 -11.67 5.35 -12.82
CA ALA A 553 -10.29 5.84 -12.76
C ALA A 553 -9.50 5.54 -14.04
N ASN A 554 -8.61 6.47 -14.41
CA ASN A 554 -7.79 6.38 -15.62
C ASN A 554 -6.31 6.24 -15.25
N LEU A 555 -5.64 5.25 -15.85
CA LEU A 555 -4.21 5.03 -15.72
C LEU A 555 -3.71 4.55 -17.08
N GLN A 556 -3.12 5.44 -17.87
CA GLN A 556 -2.68 5.09 -19.21
C GLN A 556 -1.22 4.60 -19.21
N ILE A 557 -1.01 3.39 -19.72
CA ILE A 557 0.31 2.84 -20.09
C ILE A 557 0.25 2.23 -21.50
N ARG A 558 1.39 2.14 -22.18
CA ARG A 558 1.53 1.67 -23.57
C ARG A 558 2.64 0.63 -23.68
N MET A 559 2.50 -0.31 -24.62
CA MET A 559 3.51 -1.33 -24.91
C MET A 559 4.47 -0.88 -26.02
N PRO A 560 5.77 -1.27 -25.98
CA PRO A 560 6.44 -2.05 -24.93
C PRO A 560 6.74 -1.26 -23.65
N ILE A 561 7.00 -1.97 -22.56
CA ILE A 561 7.23 -1.39 -21.23
C ILE A 561 8.65 -1.72 -20.73
N VAL A 562 9.34 -0.72 -20.19
CA VAL A 562 10.62 -0.90 -19.48
C VAL A 562 10.49 -0.46 -18.02
N VAL A 563 10.95 -1.30 -17.09
CA VAL A 563 10.97 -1.03 -15.65
C VAL A 563 12.42 -0.84 -15.20
N ILE A 564 12.78 0.31 -14.66
CA ILE A 564 14.16 0.59 -14.20
C ILE A 564 14.28 0.22 -12.72
N GLY A 565 15.04 -0.84 -12.40
CA GLY A 565 15.27 -1.24 -11.01
C GLY A 565 15.60 -2.73 -10.84
N GLY A 566 15.90 -3.14 -9.60
CA GLY A 566 16.20 -4.55 -9.26
C GLY A 566 15.66 -5.00 -7.90
N GLY A 567 14.90 -4.16 -7.19
CA GLY A 567 14.23 -4.52 -5.94
C GLY A 567 12.85 -5.13 -6.16
N LEU A 568 12.14 -5.51 -5.08
CA LEU A 568 10.78 -6.03 -5.16
C LEU A 568 9.81 -5.07 -5.86
N THR A 569 9.93 -3.75 -5.63
CA THR A 569 9.12 -2.76 -6.34
C THR A 569 9.25 -2.88 -7.86
N ALA A 570 10.43 -3.24 -8.40
CA ALA A 570 10.60 -3.44 -9.84
C ALA A 570 9.89 -4.71 -10.33
N ILE A 571 9.97 -5.79 -9.55
CA ILE A 571 9.26 -7.06 -9.81
C ILE A 571 7.74 -6.86 -9.80
N ASP A 572 7.23 -6.22 -8.76
CA ASP A 572 5.81 -5.89 -8.60
C ASP A 572 5.35 -4.95 -9.74
N THR A 573 6.11 -3.90 -10.06
CA THR A 573 5.77 -2.99 -11.18
C THR A 573 5.74 -3.71 -12.53
N ALA A 574 6.69 -4.62 -12.79
CA ALA A 574 6.74 -5.36 -14.04
C ALA A 574 5.54 -6.29 -14.22
N THR A 575 5.24 -7.12 -13.21
CA THR A 575 4.12 -8.08 -13.27
C THR A 575 2.77 -7.37 -13.30
N GLU A 576 2.57 -6.31 -12.50
CA GLU A 576 1.32 -5.56 -12.48
C GLU A 576 1.09 -4.76 -13.76
N SER A 577 2.13 -4.16 -14.35
CA SER A 577 1.98 -3.43 -15.61
C SER A 577 1.63 -4.34 -16.78
N LEU A 578 2.17 -5.56 -16.82
CA LEU A 578 1.81 -6.59 -17.80
C LEU A 578 0.33 -6.98 -17.69
N ALA A 579 -0.12 -7.32 -16.48
CA ALA A 579 -1.50 -7.71 -16.22
C ALA A 579 -2.49 -6.55 -16.44
N TYR A 580 -2.13 -5.34 -15.97
CA TYR A 580 -2.94 -4.14 -16.12
C TYR A 580 -3.13 -3.76 -17.58
N TYR A 581 -2.10 -3.93 -18.42
CA TYR A 581 -2.17 -3.58 -19.84
C TYR A 581 -3.36 -4.26 -20.53
N VAL A 582 -3.57 -5.55 -20.25
CA VAL A 582 -4.71 -6.32 -20.78
C VAL A 582 -6.04 -5.76 -20.26
N VAL A 583 -6.14 -5.52 -18.95
CA VAL A 583 -7.37 -5.00 -18.34
C VAL A 583 -7.76 -3.64 -18.90
N GLN A 584 -6.81 -2.70 -19.04
CA GLN A 584 -7.13 -1.36 -19.54
C GLN A 584 -7.62 -1.37 -20.99
N ILE A 585 -7.04 -2.18 -21.88
CA ILE A 585 -7.40 -2.17 -23.30
C ILE A 585 -8.72 -2.90 -23.52
N GLU A 586 -9.01 -3.96 -22.74
CA GLU A 586 -10.32 -4.62 -22.76
C GLU A 586 -11.42 -3.67 -22.27
N LYS A 587 -11.19 -2.98 -21.14
CA LYS A 587 -12.09 -1.96 -20.59
C LYS A 587 -12.30 -0.80 -21.57
N PHE A 588 -11.24 -0.36 -22.22
CA PHE A 588 -11.31 0.69 -23.24
C PHE A 588 -12.14 0.26 -24.44
N LEU A 589 -11.89 -0.95 -24.98
CA LEU A 589 -12.62 -1.50 -26.12
C LEU A 589 -14.12 -1.66 -25.81
N GLU A 590 -14.46 -2.21 -24.64
CA GLU A 590 -15.85 -2.38 -24.22
C GLU A 590 -16.61 -1.05 -24.17
N ARG A 591 -16.03 -0.03 -23.52
CA ARG A 591 -16.63 1.31 -23.45
C ARG A 591 -16.73 1.95 -24.82
N TYR A 592 -15.69 1.82 -25.64
CA TYR A 592 -15.66 2.36 -27.00
C TYR A 592 -16.76 1.75 -27.86
N GLU A 593 -16.86 0.41 -27.94
CA GLU A 593 -17.88 -0.29 -28.72
C GLU A 593 -19.30 0.09 -28.30
N LYS A 594 -19.53 0.25 -26.99
CA LYS A 594 -20.82 0.68 -26.49
C LYS A 594 -21.15 2.13 -26.85
N LEU A 595 -20.17 3.04 -26.71
CA LEU A 595 -20.37 4.46 -27.01
C LEU A 595 -20.54 4.71 -28.51
N ILE A 596 -19.82 4.02 -29.40
CA ILE A 596 -20.02 4.18 -30.84
C ILE A 596 -21.39 3.66 -31.28
N ALA A 597 -21.91 2.60 -30.64
CA ALA A 597 -23.25 2.09 -30.93
C ALA A 597 -24.35 3.09 -30.53
N GLU A 598 -24.09 3.93 -29.52
CA GLU A 598 -25.04 4.91 -28.99
C GLU A 598 -24.91 6.31 -29.63
N ARG A 599 -23.69 6.74 -30.01
CA ARG A 599 -23.37 8.11 -30.45
C ARG A 599 -22.79 8.21 -31.86
N GLY A 600 -22.41 7.08 -32.45
CA GLY A 600 -21.65 7.04 -33.69
C GLY A 600 -20.15 7.30 -33.50
N GLU A 601 -19.35 6.70 -34.38
CA GLU A 601 -17.88 6.75 -34.28
C GLU A 601 -17.32 8.17 -34.38
N ARG A 602 -17.89 9.01 -35.25
CA ARG A 602 -17.44 10.39 -35.43
C ARG A 602 -17.49 11.19 -34.12
N GLU A 603 -18.61 11.15 -33.40
CA GLU A 603 -18.77 11.89 -32.13
C GLU A 603 -17.77 11.40 -31.07
N VAL A 604 -17.56 10.09 -30.97
CA VAL A 604 -16.63 9.51 -29.98
C VAL A 604 -15.18 9.92 -30.26
N ARG A 605 -14.78 9.97 -31.54
CA ARG A 605 -13.40 10.24 -31.95
C ARG A 605 -13.06 11.72 -32.13
N GLU A 606 -14.05 12.60 -32.32
CA GLU A 606 -13.86 14.02 -32.71
C GLU A 606 -12.91 14.80 -31.78
N SER A 607 -12.93 14.50 -30.48
CA SER A 607 -12.13 15.22 -29.49
C SER A 607 -10.67 14.78 -29.38
N TRP A 608 -10.27 13.70 -30.07
CA TRP A 608 -8.92 13.18 -30.02
C TRP A 608 -7.95 13.95 -30.93
N THR A 609 -6.76 14.23 -30.41
CA THR A 609 -5.61 14.67 -31.22
C THR A 609 -5.08 13.51 -32.07
N GLU A 610 -4.17 13.79 -33.00
CA GLU A 610 -3.50 12.75 -33.80
C GLU A 610 -2.82 11.68 -32.92
N GLU A 611 -2.04 12.10 -31.91
CA GLU A 611 -1.38 11.21 -30.94
C GLU A 611 -2.39 10.33 -30.18
N GLU A 612 -3.51 10.94 -29.76
CA GLU A 612 -4.53 10.24 -29.00
C GLU A 612 -5.31 9.24 -29.86
N ALA A 613 -5.58 9.58 -31.12
CA ALA A 613 -6.20 8.68 -32.09
C ALA A 613 -5.30 7.47 -32.37
N GLU A 614 -3.99 7.69 -32.57
CA GLU A 614 -3.02 6.59 -32.73
C GLU A 614 -2.96 5.67 -31.53
N THR A 615 -2.99 6.24 -30.32
CA THR A 615 -2.98 5.46 -29.09
C THR A 615 -4.30 4.71 -28.89
N ALA A 616 -5.44 5.32 -29.24
CA ALA A 616 -6.74 4.64 -29.21
C ALA A 616 -6.77 3.47 -30.19
N ASP A 617 -6.27 3.64 -31.41
CA ASP A 617 -6.21 2.57 -32.41
C ASP A 617 -5.26 1.43 -32.00
N GLU A 618 -4.14 1.75 -31.33
CA GLU A 618 -3.27 0.75 -30.69
C GLU A 618 -4.06 -0.09 -29.67
N PHE A 619 -4.77 0.56 -28.74
CA PHE A 619 -5.55 -0.14 -27.71
C PHE A 619 -6.66 -1.00 -28.30
N LEU A 620 -7.42 -0.46 -29.26
CA LEU A 620 -8.48 -1.20 -29.94
C LEU A 620 -7.93 -2.39 -30.71
N GLY A 621 -6.81 -2.23 -31.42
CA GLY A 621 -6.14 -3.29 -32.16
C GLY A 621 -5.68 -4.42 -31.25
N HIS A 622 -4.97 -4.09 -30.16
CA HIS A 622 -4.48 -5.07 -29.20
C HIS A 622 -5.62 -5.79 -28.48
N ALA A 623 -6.67 -5.08 -28.04
CA ALA A 623 -7.81 -5.69 -27.37
C ALA A 623 -8.58 -6.65 -28.30
N ARG A 624 -8.75 -6.30 -29.57
CA ARG A 624 -9.34 -7.19 -30.59
C ARG A 624 -8.49 -8.42 -30.85
N ALA A 625 -7.16 -8.26 -30.90
CA ALA A 625 -6.24 -9.39 -31.04
C ALA A 625 -6.32 -10.37 -29.86
N ILE A 626 -6.42 -9.86 -28.62
CA ILE A 626 -6.64 -10.71 -27.43
C ILE A 626 -7.98 -11.45 -27.53
N ARG A 627 -9.06 -10.75 -27.88
CA ARG A 627 -10.39 -11.37 -28.06
C ARG A 627 -10.42 -12.40 -29.19
N ALA A 628 -9.58 -12.25 -30.22
CA ALA A 628 -9.44 -13.22 -31.30
C ALA A 628 -8.61 -14.44 -30.88
N ASN A 629 -7.68 -14.29 -29.94
CA ASN A 629 -6.80 -15.34 -29.43
C ASN A 629 -7.43 -16.16 -28.28
N LYS A 630 -8.73 -16.46 -28.36
CA LYS A 630 -9.43 -17.25 -27.33
C LYS A 630 -8.80 -18.64 -27.19
N GLY A 631 -8.29 -18.94 -25.99
CA GLY A 631 -7.62 -20.22 -25.68
C GLY A 631 -6.15 -20.28 -26.12
N GLY A 632 -5.62 -19.24 -26.77
CA GLY A 632 -4.21 -19.13 -27.11
C GLY A 632 -3.39 -18.50 -25.98
N ASN A 633 -2.07 -18.44 -26.17
CA ASN A 633 -1.16 -17.88 -25.17
C ASN A 633 -1.09 -16.36 -25.29
N VAL A 634 -1.64 -15.65 -24.30
CA VAL A 634 -1.62 -14.18 -24.28
C VAL A 634 -0.21 -13.62 -24.13
N ILE A 635 0.71 -14.35 -23.49
CA ILE A 635 2.11 -13.92 -23.31
C ILE A 635 2.80 -13.75 -24.66
N ASP A 636 2.50 -14.61 -25.64
CA ASP A 636 3.07 -14.50 -26.99
C ASP A 636 2.64 -13.20 -27.69
N LEU A 637 1.37 -12.81 -27.55
CA LEU A 637 0.88 -11.53 -28.07
C LEU A 637 1.57 -10.35 -27.38
N LEU A 638 1.64 -10.37 -26.04
CA LEU A 638 2.28 -9.30 -25.27
C LEU A 638 3.75 -9.15 -25.65
N ASN A 639 4.48 -10.26 -25.80
CA ASN A 639 5.86 -10.27 -26.25
C ASN A 639 6.01 -9.83 -27.71
N SER A 640 5.04 -10.12 -28.58
CA SER A 640 5.03 -9.60 -29.96
C SER A 640 4.91 -8.07 -30.03
N TRP A 641 4.32 -7.45 -29.01
CA TRP A 641 4.28 -6.00 -28.82
C TRP A 641 5.46 -5.46 -28.00
N GLY A 642 6.47 -6.31 -27.77
CA GLY A 642 7.74 -6.03 -27.08
C GLY A 642 7.74 -6.28 -25.57
N GLY A 643 6.60 -6.68 -24.99
CA GLY A 643 6.50 -7.18 -23.61
C GLY A 643 6.95 -6.20 -22.53
N VAL A 644 7.38 -6.75 -21.40
CA VAL A 644 7.91 -6.01 -20.25
C VAL A 644 9.36 -6.44 -19.97
N THR A 645 10.26 -5.46 -19.94
CA THR A 645 11.67 -5.68 -19.62
C THR A 645 12.07 -4.92 -18.34
N ILE A 646 12.62 -5.61 -17.35
CA ILE A 646 13.31 -4.99 -16.22
C ILE A 646 14.73 -4.65 -16.66
N ALA A 647 15.12 -3.38 -16.58
CA ALA A 647 16.48 -2.93 -16.82
C ALA A 647 17.18 -2.64 -15.48
N TYR A 648 18.25 -3.38 -15.20
CA TYR A 648 19.02 -3.24 -13.95
C TYR A 648 20.49 -2.97 -14.22
N ARG A 649 21.08 -2.07 -13.43
CA ARG A 649 22.47 -1.59 -13.61
C ARG A 649 23.56 -2.59 -13.22
N ARG A 650 23.19 -3.72 -12.61
CA ARG A 650 24.10 -4.82 -12.23
C ARG A 650 23.51 -6.14 -12.74
N ARG A 651 24.15 -7.25 -12.41
CA ARG A 651 23.67 -8.60 -12.73
C ARG A 651 22.43 -8.94 -11.91
N LEU A 652 21.60 -9.87 -12.41
CA LEU A 652 20.44 -10.38 -11.68
C LEU A 652 20.81 -10.90 -10.28
N VAL A 653 21.92 -11.63 -10.17
CA VAL A 653 22.40 -12.20 -8.90
C VAL A 653 22.78 -11.15 -7.85
N ASP A 654 23.05 -9.91 -8.27
CA ASP A 654 23.36 -8.78 -7.40
C ASP A 654 22.10 -7.94 -7.06
N ALA A 655 20.93 -8.33 -7.57
CA ALA A 655 19.68 -7.62 -7.35
C ALA A 655 19.13 -7.87 -5.93
N PRO A 656 18.59 -6.85 -5.23
CA PRO A 656 17.93 -7.07 -3.95
C PRO A 656 16.75 -8.05 -4.03
N SER A 657 16.03 -8.07 -5.15
CA SER A 657 14.98 -9.06 -5.39
C SER A 657 15.55 -10.48 -5.39
N TYR A 658 16.68 -10.73 -6.05
CA TYR A 658 17.32 -12.05 -6.06
C TYR A 658 17.92 -12.42 -4.70
N THR A 659 18.71 -11.54 -4.10
CA THR A 659 19.42 -11.82 -2.85
C THR A 659 18.49 -11.98 -1.65
N LEU A 660 17.32 -11.33 -1.68
CA LEU A 660 16.37 -11.38 -0.59
C LEU A 660 15.11 -12.21 -0.88
N ASN A 661 14.67 -12.35 -2.12
CA ASN A 661 13.38 -12.94 -2.49
C ASN A 661 13.41 -13.52 -3.93
N HIS A 662 14.40 -14.35 -4.25
CA HIS A 662 14.59 -14.95 -5.57
C HIS A 662 13.34 -15.69 -6.11
N GLU A 663 12.47 -16.16 -5.23
CA GLU A 663 11.18 -16.76 -5.54
C GLU A 663 10.28 -15.77 -6.31
N GLU A 664 10.31 -14.49 -5.95
CA GLU A 664 9.55 -13.43 -6.63
C GLU A 664 10.12 -13.11 -8.01
N VAL A 665 11.44 -13.23 -8.18
CA VAL A 665 12.07 -13.15 -9.51
C VAL A 665 11.57 -14.29 -10.39
N ALA A 666 11.60 -15.53 -9.88
CA ALA A 666 11.11 -16.69 -10.63
C ALA A 666 9.66 -16.50 -11.08
N LYS A 667 8.77 -16.04 -10.19
CA LYS A 667 7.36 -15.75 -10.52
C LYS A 667 7.17 -14.68 -11.58
N ALA A 668 7.96 -13.61 -11.58
CA ALA A 668 7.87 -12.61 -12.64
C ALA A 668 8.31 -13.16 -14.00
N LEU A 669 9.39 -13.95 -14.04
CA LEU A 669 9.84 -14.57 -15.29
C LEU A 669 8.87 -15.66 -15.78
N GLU A 670 8.15 -16.35 -14.88
CA GLU A 670 7.05 -17.26 -15.25
C GLU A 670 5.97 -16.48 -16.02
N GLU A 671 5.69 -15.22 -15.69
CA GLU A 671 4.69 -14.41 -16.39
C GLU A 671 5.20 -13.81 -17.73
N GLY A 672 6.41 -14.20 -18.17
CA GLY A 672 7.00 -13.74 -19.43
C GLY A 672 7.78 -12.43 -19.33
N VAL A 673 8.00 -11.90 -18.12
CA VAL A 673 8.87 -10.74 -17.90
C VAL A 673 10.32 -11.10 -18.26
N GLN A 674 11.04 -10.14 -18.84
CA GLN A 674 12.46 -10.29 -19.17
C GLN A 674 13.31 -9.45 -18.21
N PHE A 675 14.52 -9.90 -17.91
CA PHE A 675 15.46 -9.17 -17.05
C PHE A 675 16.74 -8.84 -17.81
N ALA A 676 16.89 -7.57 -18.22
CA ALA A 676 18.08 -7.05 -18.87
C ALA A 676 19.06 -6.48 -17.83
N GLU A 677 20.28 -7.02 -17.82
CA GLU A 677 21.26 -6.76 -16.77
C GLU A 677 22.44 -5.89 -17.24
N GLU A 678 23.13 -5.28 -16.28
CA GLU A 678 24.27 -4.39 -16.53
C GLU A 678 23.96 -3.16 -17.42
N LEU A 679 22.73 -2.64 -17.30
CA LEU A 679 22.25 -1.49 -18.07
C LEU A 679 22.05 -0.26 -17.19
N THR A 680 22.78 0.81 -17.52
CA THR A 680 22.60 2.12 -16.87
C THR A 680 21.80 3.05 -17.79
N PRO A 681 20.64 3.59 -17.33
CA PRO A 681 19.87 4.57 -18.10
C PRO A 681 20.68 5.84 -18.43
N VAL A 682 20.51 6.35 -19.66
CA VAL A 682 21.18 7.57 -20.15
C VAL A 682 20.18 8.64 -20.55
N ALA A 683 19.18 8.28 -21.37
CA ALA A 683 18.18 9.21 -21.90
C ALA A 683 16.89 8.46 -22.27
N VAL A 684 15.78 9.18 -22.29
CA VAL A 684 14.54 8.71 -22.92
C VAL A 684 14.49 9.25 -24.35
N GLU A 685 14.42 8.33 -25.32
CA GLU A 685 14.14 8.65 -26.71
C GLU A 685 12.66 8.99 -26.83
N ILE A 686 12.37 10.09 -27.52
CA ILE A 686 11.00 10.59 -27.71
C ILE A 686 10.59 10.53 -29.18
N ASP A 687 9.31 10.29 -29.44
CA ASP A 687 8.72 10.33 -30.77
C ASP A 687 8.40 11.78 -31.22
N ARG A 688 7.73 11.90 -32.38
CA ARG A 688 7.33 13.19 -32.96
C ARG A 688 6.35 13.99 -32.09
N PHE A 689 5.66 13.34 -31.15
CA PHE A 689 4.75 14.00 -30.22
C PHE A 689 5.46 14.38 -28.91
N GLY A 690 6.63 13.82 -28.62
CA GLY A 690 7.32 13.98 -27.34
C GLY A 690 6.94 12.89 -26.31
N HIS A 691 6.38 11.77 -26.77
CA HIS A 691 6.11 10.59 -25.96
C HIS A 691 7.29 9.62 -26.04
N ALA A 692 7.52 8.83 -24.99
CA ALA A 692 8.60 7.85 -24.94
C ALA A 692 8.51 6.85 -26.10
N ALA A 693 9.61 6.66 -26.82
CA ALA A 693 9.77 5.65 -27.87
C ALA A 693 10.82 4.60 -27.49
N GLY A 694 11.74 4.92 -26.58
CA GLY A 694 12.75 4.00 -26.09
C GLY A 694 13.54 4.53 -24.90
N LEU A 695 14.21 3.63 -24.19
CA LEU A 695 15.17 3.93 -23.15
C LEU A 695 16.59 3.69 -23.69
N ARG A 696 17.36 4.77 -23.86
CA ARG A 696 18.78 4.68 -24.17
C ARG A 696 19.53 4.27 -22.91
N VAL A 697 20.30 3.20 -23.03
CA VAL A 697 21.07 2.60 -21.93
C VAL A 697 22.52 2.43 -22.32
N LYS A 698 23.41 2.54 -21.34
CA LYS A 698 24.82 2.20 -21.45
C LYS A 698 25.06 0.81 -20.85
N LYS A 699 25.65 -0.08 -21.64
CA LYS A 699 26.07 -1.43 -21.21
C LYS A 699 27.35 -1.36 -20.38
N ALA A 700 27.65 -2.42 -19.62
CA ALA A 700 28.94 -2.55 -18.93
C ALA A 700 30.16 -2.42 -19.87
N SER A 701 30.04 -2.84 -21.14
CA SER A 701 31.09 -2.67 -22.16
C SER A 701 31.42 -1.21 -22.47
N GLY A 702 30.53 -0.28 -22.13
CA GLY A 702 30.63 1.13 -22.48
C GLY A 702 29.76 1.54 -23.67
N ASP A 703 29.37 0.58 -24.52
CA ASP A 703 28.50 0.84 -25.68
C ASP A 703 27.08 1.19 -25.24
N GLN A 704 26.40 1.97 -26.07
CA GLN A 704 24.99 2.32 -25.84
C GLN A 704 24.08 1.52 -26.78
N THR A 705 22.89 1.20 -26.29
CA THR A 705 21.79 0.68 -27.10
C THR A 705 20.47 1.32 -26.64
N VAL A 706 19.41 1.10 -27.40
CA VAL A 706 18.07 1.58 -27.07
C VAL A 706 17.16 0.38 -26.87
N LEU A 707 16.52 0.33 -25.70
CA LEU A 707 15.41 -0.60 -25.44
C LEU A 707 14.11 0.08 -25.89
N PRO A 708 13.35 -0.48 -26.85
CA PRO A 708 12.06 0.07 -27.23
C PRO A 708 11.12 0.17 -26.02
N ALA A 709 10.47 1.31 -25.83
CA ALA A 709 9.61 1.56 -24.68
C ALA A 709 8.64 2.71 -24.94
N LYS A 710 7.33 2.44 -24.90
CA LYS A 710 6.28 3.48 -24.84
C LYS A 710 5.83 3.78 -23.43
N SER A 711 6.24 2.96 -22.46
CA SER A 711 6.10 3.27 -21.04
C SER A 711 7.38 2.89 -20.29
N ILE A 712 7.88 3.81 -19.47
CA ILE A 712 9.09 3.65 -18.66
C ILE A 712 8.71 3.88 -17.21
N LEU A 713 8.84 2.84 -16.38
CA LEU A 713 8.43 2.84 -14.98
C LEU A 713 9.67 2.79 -14.06
N VAL A 714 9.91 3.85 -13.30
CA VAL A 714 11.15 4.01 -12.52
C VAL A 714 10.99 3.48 -11.10
N ALA A 715 11.63 2.35 -10.79
CA ALA A 715 11.62 1.65 -9.51
C ALA A 715 13.02 1.67 -8.82
N ALA A 716 13.63 2.85 -8.74
CA ALA A 716 15.00 3.05 -8.23
C ALA A 716 15.11 3.09 -6.68
N GLY A 717 14.03 2.78 -5.97
CA GLY A 717 13.95 2.80 -4.49
C GLY A 717 13.44 4.12 -3.92
N THR A 718 13.10 4.11 -2.63
CA THR A 718 12.53 5.24 -1.89
C THR A 718 13.41 5.63 -0.70
N GLN A 719 13.22 6.86 -0.22
CA GLN A 719 13.80 7.34 1.04
C GLN A 719 12.77 7.20 2.18
N PRO A 720 13.18 7.20 3.46
CA PRO A 720 12.25 7.31 4.58
C PRO A 720 11.37 8.57 4.48
N ASN A 721 10.15 8.53 4.99
CA ASN A 721 9.27 9.70 5.01
C ASN A 721 9.64 10.66 6.14
N THR A 722 10.67 11.47 5.91
CA THR A 722 11.17 12.48 6.86
C THR A 722 10.73 13.90 6.54
N VAL A 723 9.66 14.06 5.75
CA VAL A 723 9.20 15.39 5.28
C VAL A 723 8.91 16.35 6.42
N LEU A 724 8.46 15.82 7.56
CA LEU A 724 8.15 16.61 8.76
C LEU A 724 9.35 17.42 9.24
N GLN A 725 10.60 16.98 9.03
CA GLN A 725 11.76 17.78 9.43
C GLN A 725 11.86 19.11 8.67
N ARG A 726 11.43 19.16 7.41
CA ARG A 726 11.43 20.41 6.64
C ARG A 726 10.24 21.31 6.97
N GLU A 727 9.19 20.75 7.54
CA GLU A 727 7.97 21.49 7.91
C GLU A 727 8.00 21.96 9.37
N ASP A 728 8.68 21.21 10.22
CA ASP A 728 8.79 21.44 11.66
C ASP A 728 10.23 21.09 12.13
N PRO A 729 11.23 21.92 11.76
CA PRO A 729 12.63 21.68 12.13
C PRO A 729 12.90 21.89 13.63
N GLU A 730 11.95 22.47 14.37
CA GLU A 730 12.07 22.69 15.82
C GLU A 730 11.93 21.37 16.57
N HIS A 731 10.92 20.57 16.23
CA HIS A 731 10.67 19.29 16.88
C HIS A 731 11.42 18.11 16.25
N MET A 732 11.82 18.22 14.98
CA MET A 732 12.34 17.11 14.19
C MET A 732 13.74 17.39 13.65
N ARG A 733 14.68 16.47 13.94
CA ARG A 733 16.07 16.52 13.45
C ARG A 733 16.45 15.20 12.81
N LEU A 734 17.45 15.21 11.92
CA LEU A 734 17.88 14.03 11.16
C LEU A 734 19.35 13.65 11.42
N ASP A 735 19.61 12.35 11.53
CA ASP A 735 20.93 11.73 11.35
C ASP A 735 20.98 11.08 9.95
N GLY A 736 21.61 11.79 9.01
CA GLY A 736 21.63 11.41 7.60
C GLY A 736 20.24 11.50 6.97
N ARG A 737 19.60 10.35 6.73
CA ARG A 737 18.26 10.27 6.10
C ARG A 737 17.15 9.79 7.05
N TYR A 738 17.49 9.54 8.31
CA TYR A 738 16.57 9.06 9.35
C TYR A 738 16.48 10.11 10.46
N TYR A 739 15.46 10.02 11.31
CA TYR A 739 15.37 10.88 12.50
C TYR A 739 16.51 10.61 13.49
N GLU A 740 16.95 11.66 14.19
CA GLU A 740 17.88 11.50 15.33
C GLU A 740 17.22 10.62 16.40
N ALA A 741 18.00 9.73 17.01
CA ALA A 741 17.53 8.84 18.07
C ALA A 741 17.98 9.32 19.44
N LEU A 742 17.09 9.22 20.42
CA LEU A 742 17.32 9.53 21.82
C LEU A 742 17.21 8.27 22.69
N ASP A 743 17.94 8.26 23.81
CA ASP A 743 17.60 7.38 24.92
C ASP A 743 16.42 7.93 25.74
N GLU A 744 16.03 7.22 26.79
CA GLU A 744 14.87 7.63 27.59
C GLU A 744 15.14 8.89 28.42
N GLU A 745 16.40 9.27 28.58
CA GLU A 745 16.88 10.46 29.29
C GLU A 745 17.03 11.67 28.35
N GLY A 746 16.68 11.50 27.07
CA GLY A 746 16.72 12.54 26.05
C GLY A 746 18.11 12.82 25.48
N GLN A 747 19.08 11.92 25.70
CA GLN A 747 20.43 12.05 25.15
C GLN A 747 20.52 11.43 23.75
N LEU A 748 21.28 12.06 22.86
CA LEU A 748 21.52 11.56 21.51
C LEU A 748 22.28 10.23 21.53
N VAL A 749 21.75 9.25 20.79
CA VAL A 749 22.33 7.91 20.66
C VAL A 749 22.28 7.44 19.21
N LYS A 750 23.13 6.47 18.86
CA LYS A 750 23.15 5.87 17.52
C LYS A 750 22.45 4.50 17.52
N PRO A 751 21.42 4.30 16.70
CA PRO A 751 20.79 2.98 16.56
C PRO A 751 21.74 1.96 15.91
N GLU A 752 21.74 0.73 16.40
CA GLU A 752 22.46 -0.39 15.79
C GLU A 752 21.77 -0.81 14.48
N LYS A 753 22.49 -0.92 13.36
CA LYS A 753 21.92 -1.26 12.04
C LYS A 753 21.66 -2.77 11.86
N THR A 754 20.79 -3.33 12.69
CA THR A 754 20.40 -4.74 12.69
C THR A 754 18.93 -4.91 13.04
N ALA A 755 18.24 -5.91 12.50
CA ALA A 755 16.84 -6.19 12.84
C ALA A 755 16.63 -6.70 14.28
N LYS A 756 17.72 -7.01 14.99
CA LYS A 756 17.75 -7.43 16.40
C LYS A 756 18.82 -6.65 17.16
N PRO A 757 18.61 -5.34 17.41
CA PRO A 757 19.52 -4.55 18.22
C PRO A 757 19.55 -5.08 19.66
N ASN A 758 20.66 -4.91 20.36
CA ASN A 758 20.72 -5.21 21.80
C ASN A 758 19.89 -4.21 22.59
N THR A 759 19.85 -2.95 22.14
CA THR A 759 18.97 -1.92 22.69
C THR A 759 18.24 -1.19 21.57
N VAL A 760 16.91 -1.27 21.58
CA VAL A 760 16.07 -0.58 20.61
C VAL A 760 15.97 0.92 20.94
N ARG A 761 16.18 1.80 19.95
CA ARG A 761 16.23 3.26 20.12
C ARG A 761 15.18 3.95 19.25
N VAL A 762 13.97 4.10 19.78
CA VAL A 762 12.79 4.57 19.01
C VAL A 762 12.35 6.00 19.33
N LEU A 763 12.96 6.67 20.29
CA LEU A 763 12.61 8.05 20.67
C LEU A 763 13.37 9.04 19.79
N THR A 764 12.75 10.17 19.43
CA THR A 764 13.41 11.20 18.59
C THR A 764 13.37 12.60 19.17
N SER A 765 12.33 12.95 19.92
CA SER A 765 12.25 14.26 20.57
C SER A 765 11.38 14.23 21.81
N PHE A 766 11.62 15.21 22.68
CA PHE A 766 10.84 15.49 23.88
C PHE A 766 10.46 16.97 23.91
N GLY A 767 9.20 17.26 24.23
CA GLY A 767 8.75 18.61 24.53
C GLY A 767 9.26 19.07 25.91
N ALA A 768 9.23 20.37 26.16
CA ALA A 768 9.62 20.96 27.45
C ALA A 768 8.77 20.44 28.62
N ASP A 769 7.51 20.09 28.32
CA ASP A 769 6.62 19.48 29.29
C ASP A 769 6.89 18.00 29.52
N GLY A 770 7.86 17.39 28.81
CA GLY A 770 8.34 16.00 28.83
C GLY A 770 7.52 14.97 28.01
N ARG A 771 6.57 15.40 27.17
CA ARG A 771 5.91 14.48 26.21
C ARG A 771 6.85 14.13 25.08
N GLY A 772 6.79 12.87 24.64
CA GLY A 772 7.75 12.31 23.69
C GLY A 772 7.19 12.12 22.28
N ILE A 773 8.11 12.03 21.33
CA ILE A 773 7.88 11.57 19.97
C ILE A 773 8.80 10.40 19.67
N SER A 774 8.27 9.41 18.97
CA SER A 774 8.97 8.19 18.58
C SER A 774 8.79 7.87 17.10
N PHE A 775 9.63 7.00 16.54
CA PHE A 775 9.61 6.64 15.13
C PHE A 775 9.88 5.15 14.89
N PHE A 776 9.19 4.58 13.91
CA PHE A 776 9.13 3.14 13.67
C PHE A 776 9.15 2.78 12.18
N GLY A 777 9.36 1.49 11.89
CA GLY A 777 9.32 0.94 10.54
C GLY A 777 10.42 1.51 9.64
N ASP A 778 10.04 1.91 8.43
CA ASP A 778 10.97 2.47 7.42
C ASP A 778 11.61 3.79 7.85
N LEU A 779 11.08 4.45 8.87
CA LEU A 779 11.70 5.63 9.48
C LEU A 779 12.93 5.29 10.33
N HIS A 780 13.13 4.01 10.67
CA HIS A 780 14.19 3.56 11.55
C HIS A 780 15.28 2.79 10.78
N PRO A 781 16.57 3.14 10.94
CA PRO A 781 17.67 2.56 10.14
C PRO A 781 17.83 1.04 10.27
N SER A 782 17.44 0.49 11.42
CA SER A 782 17.53 -0.93 11.76
C SER A 782 16.39 -1.78 11.19
N PHE A 783 15.25 -1.16 10.88
CA PHE A 783 13.99 -1.85 10.59
C PHE A 783 13.42 -1.53 9.20
N ALA A 784 14.10 -0.70 8.42
CA ALA A 784 13.64 -0.32 7.10
C ALA A 784 13.72 -1.46 6.07
N GLY A 785 12.76 -1.49 5.15
CA GLY A 785 12.81 -2.23 3.89
C GLY A 785 12.02 -3.54 3.81
N ASN A 786 11.39 -4.01 4.89
CA ASN A 786 10.41 -5.11 4.80
C ASN A 786 9.33 -5.04 5.90
N VAL A 787 8.20 -5.71 5.64
CA VAL A 787 7.00 -5.73 6.50
C VAL A 787 7.32 -6.23 7.91
N VAL A 788 8.03 -7.36 8.03
CA VAL A 788 8.29 -8.01 9.32
C VAL A 788 9.24 -7.22 10.20
N LYS A 789 10.25 -6.56 9.62
CA LYS A 789 11.13 -5.64 10.33
C LYS A 789 10.37 -4.42 10.82
N ALA A 790 9.42 -3.90 10.03
CA ALA A 790 8.56 -2.82 10.47
C ALA A 790 7.69 -3.22 11.67
N MET A 791 7.10 -4.42 11.64
CA MET A 791 6.37 -4.99 12.79
C MET A 791 7.29 -5.22 14.00
N ALA A 792 8.52 -5.69 13.76
CA ALA A 792 9.52 -5.92 14.81
C ALA A 792 9.93 -4.62 15.50
N SER A 793 10.01 -3.50 14.77
CA SER A 793 10.27 -2.19 15.38
C SER A 793 9.23 -1.84 16.44
N ALA A 794 7.94 -2.12 16.16
CA ALA A 794 6.84 -1.88 17.08
C ALA A 794 6.88 -2.85 18.26
N LYS A 795 7.04 -4.15 18.00
CA LYS A 795 7.16 -5.18 19.05
C LYS A 795 8.32 -4.93 20.01
N GLN A 796 9.46 -4.49 19.49
CA GLN A 796 10.64 -4.24 20.33
C GLN A 796 10.53 -2.89 21.04
N GLY A 797 9.98 -1.86 20.37
CA GLY A 797 9.99 -0.48 20.87
C GLY A 797 8.80 -0.05 21.73
N TYR A 798 7.65 -0.75 21.71
CA TYR A 798 6.46 -0.29 22.45
C TYR A 798 6.71 -0.11 23.96
N ALA A 799 7.48 -1.01 24.57
CA ALA A 799 7.75 -0.97 26.00
C ALA A 799 8.54 0.29 26.41
N THR A 800 9.34 0.83 25.49
CA THR A 800 10.04 2.11 25.70
C THR A 800 9.04 3.27 25.80
N ILE A 801 7.98 3.27 24.97
CA ILE A 801 6.90 4.27 25.09
C ILE A 801 6.19 4.13 26.44
N SER A 802 5.82 2.91 26.83
CA SER A 802 5.11 2.68 28.11
C SER A 802 5.94 3.14 29.32
N ARG A 803 7.26 2.93 29.32
CA ARG A 803 8.17 3.43 30.37
C ARG A 803 8.27 4.95 30.38
N VAL A 804 8.35 5.59 29.21
CA VAL A 804 8.37 7.07 29.11
C VAL A 804 7.05 7.66 29.60
N LEU A 805 5.91 7.10 29.22
CA LEU A 805 4.59 7.54 29.67
C LEU A 805 4.45 7.45 31.19
N ALA A 806 4.93 6.36 31.80
CA ALA A 806 4.85 6.15 33.25
C ALA A 806 5.64 7.17 34.10
N ARG A 807 6.53 7.98 33.50
CA ARG A 807 7.30 9.03 34.20
C ARG A 807 6.44 10.26 34.56
N ARG A 808 5.19 10.31 34.12
CA ARG A 808 4.29 11.46 34.23
C ARG A 808 2.84 11.01 34.43
N PRO A 809 1.96 11.80 35.06
CA PRO A 809 0.54 11.48 35.09
C PRO A 809 -0.08 11.59 33.69
N ALA A 810 -1.14 10.82 33.42
CA ALA A 810 -1.90 10.93 32.18
C ALA A 810 -2.57 12.31 32.08
N SER A 811 -2.48 12.94 30.91
CA SER A 811 -3.12 14.23 30.64
C SER A 811 -4.63 14.07 30.37
N GLY A 812 -5.40 15.14 30.58
CA GLY A 812 -6.78 15.24 30.12
C GLY A 812 -6.86 15.63 28.63
N PRO A 813 -8.01 15.39 27.95
CA PRO A 813 -9.22 14.72 28.43
C PRO A 813 -9.04 13.20 28.57
N ASN A 814 -10.02 12.50 29.12
CA ASN A 814 -9.97 11.03 29.16
C ASN A 814 -10.14 10.42 27.74
N PRO A 815 -9.82 9.13 27.52
CA PRO A 815 -9.85 8.56 26.17
C PRO A 815 -11.21 8.61 25.44
N PRO A 816 -12.36 8.26 26.07
CA PRO A 816 -13.66 8.39 25.42
C PRO A 816 -13.99 9.83 24.97
N GLU A 817 -13.70 10.82 25.81
CA GLU A 817 -13.88 12.24 25.47
C GLU A 817 -13.00 12.67 24.31
N LEU A 818 -11.72 12.23 24.30
CA LEU A 818 -10.82 12.49 23.19
C LEU A 818 -11.37 11.88 21.88
N PHE A 819 -11.82 10.62 21.90
CA PHE A 819 -12.37 9.97 20.71
C PHE A 819 -13.64 10.65 20.21
N ALA A 820 -14.55 11.07 21.10
CA ALA A 820 -15.73 11.83 20.73
C ALA A 820 -15.35 13.16 20.06
N LYS A 821 -14.38 13.88 20.63
CA LYS A 821 -13.84 15.12 20.05
C LYS A 821 -13.24 14.86 18.67
N LEU A 822 -12.35 13.88 18.53
CA LEU A 822 -11.72 13.54 17.25
C LEU A 822 -12.75 13.12 16.19
N ASN A 823 -13.78 12.36 16.54
CA ASN A 823 -14.87 12.01 15.62
C ASN A 823 -15.58 13.26 15.08
N SER A 824 -15.82 14.27 15.93
CA SER A 824 -16.43 15.55 15.49
C SER A 824 -15.49 16.44 14.66
N GLU A 825 -14.18 16.31 14.88
CA GLU A 825 -13.16 17.21 14.35
C GLU A 825 -12.52 16.70 13.04
N LEU A 826 -12.43 15.38 12.87
CA LEU A 826 -11.65 14.72 11.82
C LEU A 826 -12.50 13.95 10.79
N ARG A 827 -13.83 13.92 10.92
CA ARG A 827 -14.71 13.21 9.97
C ARG A 827 -15.46 14.21 9.10
N PRO A 828 -14.97 14.51 7.89
CA PRO A 828 -15.60 15.50 7.04
C PRO A 828 -16.89 14.98 6.42
N SER A 829 -17.85 15.88 6.25
CA SER A 829 -19.12 15.62 5.57
C SER A 829 -19.51 16.81 4.70
N VAL A 830 -20.20 16.55 3.60
CA VAL A 830 -20.70 17.59 2.71
C VAL A 830 -21.74 18.42 3.45
N ARG A 831 -21.58 19.74 3.46
CA ARG A 831 -22.58 20.67 3.97
C ARG A 831 -23.59 21.04 2.89
N GLU A 832 -23.08 21.43 1.72
CA GLU A 832 -23.88 21.80 0.55
C GLU A 832 -23.03 21.77 -0.72
N VAL A 833 -23.71 21.64 -1.86
CA VAL A 833 -23.12 21.76 -3.21
C VAL A 833 -23.87 22.86 -3.94
N VAL A 834 -23.16 23.92 -4.35
CA VAL A 834 -23.75 25.12 -4.97
C VAL A 834 -23.27 25.23 -6.42
N ARG A 835 -24.19 25.30 -7.38
CA ARG A 835 -23.85 25.57 -8.79
C ARG A 835 -23.50 27.06 -8.93
N LEU A 836 -22.25 27.38 -9.25
CA LEU A 836 -21.79 28.76 -9.44
C LEU A 836 -21.97 29.23 -10.89
N THR A 837 -21.68 28.34 -11.84
CA THR A 837 -21.80 28.59 -13.29
C THR A 837 -22.31 27.30 -13.96
N PRO A 838 -22.59 27.28 -15.28
CA PRO A 838 -23.04 26.06 -15.95
C PRO A 838 -22.13 24.84 -15.77
N ASN A 839 -20.82 25.06 -15.59
CA ASN A 839 -19.81 24.00 -15.46
C ASN A 839 -18.98 24.10 -14.18
N THR A 840 -19.38 24.91 -13.19
CA THR A 840 -18.60 25.09 -11.95
C THR A 840 -19.52 24.90 -10.75
N VAL A 841 -19.07 24.06 -9.81
CA VAL A 841 -19.72 23.85 -8.53
C VAL A 841 -18.80 24.23 -7.38
N GLU A 842 -19.38 24.74 -6.31
CA GLU A 842 -18.76 24.91 -5.02
C GLU A 842 -19.20 23.77 -4.11
N VAL A 843 -18.25 23.06 -3.51
CA VAL A 843 -18.51 22.03 -2.50
C VAL A 843 -18.09 22.60 -1.16
N VAL A 844 -19.06 22.85 -0.30
CA VAL A 844 -18.84 23.28 1.09
C VAL A 844 -18.84 22.04 1.97
N VAL A 845 -17.77 21.84 2.73
CA VAL A 845 -17.54 20.68 3.58
C VAL A 845 -17.49 21.13 5.03
N ASN A 846 -18.21 20.44 5.90
CA ASN A 846 -18.00 20.52 7.34
C ASN A 846 -16.77 19.69 7.70
N ALA A 847 -15.64 20.35 7.96
CA ALA A 847 -14.35 19.74 8.26
C ALA A 847 -13.60 20.58 9.31
N PRO A 848 -14.01 20.52 10.60
CA PRO A 848 -13.67 21.57 11.55
C PRO A 848 -12.17 21.77 11.80
N LEU A 849 -11.40 20.70 12.01
CA LEU A 849 -9.96 20.85 12.25
C LEU A 849 -9.20 21.26 10.97
N ALA A 850 -9.58 20.71 9.82
CA ALA A 850 -9.02 21.07 8.53
C ALA A 850 -9.26 22.56 8.20
N ALA A 851 -10.48 23.05 8.39
CA ALA A 851 -10.83 24.46 8.19
C ALA A 851 -10.03 25.39 9.10
N ARG A 852 -9.81 25.00 10.37
CA ARG A 852 -8.98 25.79 11.30
C ARG A 852 -7.50 25.77 10.98
N ALA A 853 -7.00 24.69 10.36
CA ALA A 853 -5.59 24.56 9.98
C ALA A 853 -5.25 25.23 8.63
N PHE A 854 -6.26 25.59 7.83
CA PHE A 854 -6.07 26.18 6.52
C PHE A 854 -5.36 27.53 6.56
N GLU A 855 -4.40 27.72 5.66
CA GLU A 855 -3.85 29.02 5.29
C GLU A 855 -3.97 29.26 3.78
N PRO A 856 -4.15 30.51 3.32
CA PRO A 856 -4.33 30.83 1.90
C PRO A 856 -3.26 30.24 0.98
N GLY A 857 -3.68 29.73 -0.18
CA GLY A 857 -2.82 29.05 -1.15
C GLY A 857 -2.66 27.55 -0.95
N GLN A 858 -2.95 27.03 0.25
CA GLN A 858 -2.93 25.59 0.50
C GLN A 858 -4.08 24.86 -0.21
N PHE A 859 -3.92 23.56 -0.40
CA PHE A 859 -4.91 22.73 -1.07
C PHE A 859 -5.22 21.46 -0.29
N TYR A 860 -6.33 20.84 -0.69
CA TYR A 860 -6.91 19.63 -0.14
C TYR A 860 -7.08 18.59 -1.24
N ARG A 861 -7.29 17.34 -0.86
CA ARG A 861 -7.75 16.30 -1.76
C ARG A 861 -9.13 15.82 -1.35
N LEU A 862 -10.11 16.06 -2.22
CA LEU A 862 -11.51 15.70 -2.02
C LEU A 862 -11.83 14.39 -2.75
N GLN A 863 -12.54 13.49 -2.08
CA GLN A 863 -13.00 12.21 -2.64
C GLN A 863 -14.27 11.72 -1.93
N ASN A 864 -15.15 10.99 -2.63
CA ASN A 864 -16.17 10.17 -1.97
C ASN A 864 -15.59 8.79 -1.55
N TYR A 865 -16.34 8.09 -0.70
CA TYR A 865 -16.06 6.70 -0.36
C TYR A 865 -16.63 5.78 -1.43
N GLU A 866 -15.85 4.80 -1.88
CA GLU A 866 -16.31 3.79 -2.83
C GLU A 866 -17.48 2.99 -2.24
N ALA A 867 -17.42 2.70 -0.93
CA ALA A 867 -18.48 2.00 -0.20
C ALA A 867 -19.85 2.70 -0.28
N PHE A 868 -19.89 4.01 -0.57
CA PHE A 868 -21.11 4.80 -0.68
C PHE A 868 -21.34 5.36 -2.10
N ALA A 869 -20.46 5.03 -3.05
CA ALA A 869 -20.54 5.57 -4.40
C ALA A 869 -21.80 5.05 -5.13
N PRO A 870 -22.49 5.91 -5.90
CA PRO A 870 -23.58 5.46 -6.76
C PRO A 870 -23.08 4.47 -7.82
N HIS A 871 -23.94 3.52 -8.19
CA HIS A 871 -23.67 2.55 -9.25
C HIS A 871 -24.63 2.76 -10.42
N ALA A 872 -24.11 2.72 -11.64
CA ALA A 872 -24.89 2.90 -12.87
C ALA A 872 -24.31 2.03 -13.98
N ASN A 873 -25.12 1.22 -14.66
CA ASN A 873 -24.69 0.37 -15.79
C ASN A 873 -23.39 -0.45 -15.51
N GLY A 874 -23.29 -1.09 -14.34
CA GLY A 874 -22.09 -1.86 -13.97
C GLY A 874 -20.83 -1.00 -13.77
N THR A 875 -21.00 0.31 -13.59
CA THR A 875 -19.93 1.27 -13.28
C THR A 875 -20.13 1.85 -11.89
N THR A 876 -19.05 1.89 -11.12
CA THR A 876 -19.01 2.49 -9.79
C THR A 876 -18.54 3.94 -9.93
N LEU A 877 -19.38 4.91 -9.56
CA LEU A 877 -19.10 6.34 -9.65
C LEU A 877 -18.27 6.83 -8.46
N ALA A 878 -17.20 6.10 -8.14
CA ALA A 878 -16.21 6.50 -7.16
C ALA A 878 -15.24 7.49 -7.80
N MET A 879 -15.05 8.63 -7.15
CA MET A 879 -14.15 9.68 -7.59
C MET A 879 -12.70 9.26 -7.39
N GLU A 880 -11.83 9.57 -8.35
CA GLU A 880 -10.41 9.77 -8.07
C GLU A 880 -10.26 10.98 -7.14
N GLY A 881 -9.30 10.94 -6.22
CA GLY A 881 -9.14 12.07 -5.31
C GLY A 881 -8.63 13.32 -6.03
N LEU A 882 -9.40 14.41 -5.95
CA LEU A 882 -9.20 15.66 -6.66
C LEU A 882 -8.38 16.65 -5.82
N ALA A 883 -7.25 17.13 -6.32
CA ALA A 883 -6.46 18.18 -5.69
C ALA A 883 -7.13 19.56 -5.92
N LEU A 884 -7.75 20.10 -4.87
CA LEU A 884 -8.55 21.32 -4.90
C LEU A 884 -8.02 22.31 -3.86
N THR A 885 -7.76 23.53 -4.28
CA THR A 885 -7.39 24.60 -3.34
C THR A 885 -8.58 24.94 -2.43
N GLY A 886 -8.31 25.23 -1.16
CA GLY A 886 -9.31 25.86 -0.29
C GLY A 886 -9.67 27.24 -0.82
N ALA A 887 -10.95 27.46 -1.11
CA ALA A 887 -11.45 28.72 -1.64
C ALA A 887 -11.69 29.73 -0.50
N TRP A 888 -12.40 29.32 0.55
CA TRP A 888 -12.56 30.08 1.79
C TRP A 888 -12.81 29.13 2.98
N VAL A 889 -12.68 29.66 4.19
CA VAL A 889 -12.98 28.93 5.43
C VAL A 889 -13.78 29.78 6.42
N ASP A 890 -14.70 29.14 7.14
CA ASP A 890 -15.29 29.66 8.38
C ASP A 890 -14.72 28.83 9.53
N ARG A 891 -13.69 29.38 10.19
CA ARG A 891 -12.95 28.67 11.25
C ARG A 891 -13.82 28.39 12.49
N GLN A 892 -14.85 29.19 12.74
CA GLN A 892 -15.72 29.03 13.90
C GLN A 892 -16.75 27.92 13.68
N LYS A 893 -17.37 27.90 12.50
CA LYS A 893 -18.34 26.86 12.12
C LYS A 893 -17.68 25.57 11.64
N GLY A 894 -16.38 25.61 11.36
CA GLY A 894 -15.62 24.47 10.84
C GLY A 894 -15.92 24.16 9.37
N LEU A 895 -16.30 25.18 8.59
CA LEU A 895 -16.65 25.03 7.18
C LEU A 895 -15.47 25.37 6.28
N LEU A 896 -15.30 24.60 5.22
CA LEU A 896 -14.34 24.84 4.18
C LEU A 896 -15.00 24.71 2.82
N SER A 897 -14.71 25.63 1.91
CA SER A 897 -15.17 25.57 0.53
C SER A 897 -14.06 25.17 -0.43
N THR A 898 -14.42 24.35 -1.41
CA THR A 898 -13.62 24.08 -2.61
C THR A 898 -14.44 24.40 -3.85
N ILE A 899 -13.83 24.96 -4.88
CA ILE A 899 -14.49 25.25 -6.15
C ILE A 899 -13.94 24.29 -7.20
N VAL A 900 -14.87 23.63 -7.91
CA VAL A 900 -14.58 22.55 -8.87
C VAL A 900 -15.12 22.96 -10.23
N LEU A 901 -14.25 22.92 -11.24
CA LEU A 901 -14.64 23.04 -12.64
C LEU A 901 -14.91 21.64 -13.20
N GLU A 902 -16.11 21.41 -13.72
CA GLU A 902 -16.55 20.19 -14.40
C GLU A 902 -15.85 20.07 -15.76
N MET A 903 -14.65 19.51 -15.74
CA MET A 903 -13.84 19.27 -16.95
C MET A 903 -13.97 17.83 -17.48
N GLY A 904 -14.76 16.98 -16.81
CA GLY A 904 -14.90 15.55 -17.08
C GLY A 904 -14.46 14.67 -15.92
N GLY A 905 -14.44 13.35 -16.14
CA GLY A 905 -13.92 12.37 -15.18
C GLY A 905 -14.57 12.49 -13.80
N SER A 906 -13.74 12.45 -12.76
CA SER A 906 -14.16 12.54 -11.35
C SER A 906 -14.69 13.91 -10.94
N SER A 907 -14.34 15.00 -11.66
CA SER A 907 -14.80 16.36 -11.32
C SER A 907 -16.30 16.56 -11.55
N ASP A 908 -16.86 15.87 -12.56
CA ASP A 908 -18.29 15.87 -12.87
C ASP A 908 -19.14 15.23 -11.76
N LEU A 909 -18.54 14.31 -10.99
CA LEU A 909 -19.21 13.58 -9.92
C LEU A 909 -19.38 14.41 -8.65
N CYS A 910 -18.61 15.49 -8.46
CA CYS A 910 -18.75 16.41 -7.32
C CYS A 910 -20.17 17.00 -7.21
N ALA A 911 -20.86 17.18 -8.33
CA ALA A 911 -22.23 17.68 -8.38
C ALA A 911 -23.27 16.70 -7.79
N LEU A 912 -22.90 15.42 -7.60
CA LEU A 912 -23.77 14.39 -7.04
C LEU A 912 -23.72 14.31 -5.51
N LEU A 913 -22.71 14.92 -4.89
CA LEU A 913 -22.52 14.86 -3.44
C LEU A 913 -23.72 15.50 -2.72
N LYS A 914 -24.17 14.88 -1.62
CA LYS A 914 -25.37 15.31 -0.90
C LYS A 914 -25.05 15.88 0.49
N PRO A 915 -25.82 16.85 1.00
CA PRO A 915 -25.70 17.28 2.40
C PRO A 915 -25.73 16.10 3.38
N GLY A 916 -24.79 16.08 4.32
CA GLY A 916 -24.61 15.01 5.30
C GLY A 916 -23.81 13.80 4.81
N GLU A 917 -23.49 13.70 3.51
CA GLU A 917 -22.70 12.60 2.95
C GLU A 917 -21.26 12.63 3.49
N PRO A 918 -20.75 11.51 4.05
CA PRO A 918 -19.35 11.41 4.44
C PRO A 918 -18.45 11.50 3.21
N VAL A 919 -17.41 12.33 3.30
CA VAL A 919 -16.38 12.46 2.26
C VAL A 919 -15.01 12.33 2.89
N VAL A 920 -13.98 12.30 2.05
CA VAL A 920 -12.59 12.46 2.45
C VAL A 920 -12.15 13.83 2.01
N LEU A 921 -11.64 14.63 2.95
CA LEU A 921 -11.03 15.91 2.67
C LEU A 921 -9.65 15.93 3.32
N MET A 922 -8.66 15.45 2.59
CA MET A 922 -7.31 15.38 3.11
C MET A 922 -6.57 16.70 2.91
N GLY A 923 -6.06 17.26 4.01
CA GLY A 923 -5.25 18.46 4.00
C GLY A 923 -5.43 19.29 5.28
N PRO A 924 -4.85 20.48 5.37
CA PRO A 924 -4.16 21.15 4.27
C PRO A 924 -2.81 20.50 3.91
N THR A 925 -2.44 20.63 2.64
CA THR A 925 -1.12 20.31 2.10
C THR A 925 -0.64 21.47 1.20
N GLY A 926 0.56 21.34 0.64
CA GLY A 926 1.26 22.48 0.04
C GLY A 926 1.84 23.41 1.10
N THR A 927 2.36 24.55 0.66
CA THR A 927 2.91 25.60 1.52
C THR A 927 1.96 26.79 1.48
N PRO A 928 1.67 27.48 2.60
CA PRO A 928 0.93 28.73 2.54
C PRO A 928 1.57 29.70 1.55
N THR A 929 0.77 30.39 0.74
CA THR A 929 1.29 31.41 -0.17
C THR A 929 1.95 32.51 0.65
N GLU A 930 3.14 32.95 0.23
CA GLU A 930 3.81 34.08 0.85
C GLU A 930 3.01 35.37 0.62
N THR A 931 2.48 35.95 1.70
CA THR A 931 1.71 37.20 1.67
C THR A 931 2.47 38.33 2.39
N PRO A 932 3.35 39.06 1.69
CA PRO A 932 4.09 40.17 2.28
C PRO A 932 3.17 41.31 2.71
N ALA A 933 3.54 42.01 3.78
CA ALA A 933 2.81 43.18 4.29
C ALA A 933 3.28 44.47 3.62
N ARG A 934 2.34 45.38 3.33
CA ARG A 934 2.59 46.73 2.77
C ARG A 934 3.32 46.75 1.42
N GLU A 935 3.18 45.69 0.63
CA GLU A 935 3.70 45.60 -0.74
C GLU A 935 2.59 45.94 -1.75
N THR A 936 2.93 46.33 -2.99
CA THR A 936 1.96 46.29 -4.09
C THR A 936 2.09 44.97 -4.83
N VAL A 937 1.01 44.20 -4.86
CA VAL A 937 0.96 42.86 -5.45
C VAL A 937 -0.04 42.85 -6.61
N LEU A 938 0.37 42.25 -7.72
CA LEU A 938 -0.48 41.99 -8.87
C LEU A 938 -0.95 40.54 -8.84
N LEU A 939 -2.26 40.33 -8.85
CA LEU A 939 -2.88 39.01 -8.97
C LEU A 939 -3.40 38.84 -10.40
N ALA A 940 -2.99 37.77 -11.08
CA ALA A 940 -3.43 37.44 -12.44
C ALA A 940 -4.14 36.08 -12.43
N GLY A 941 -5.47 36.11 -12.47
CA GLY A 941 -6.33 34.93 -12.29
C GLY A 941 -7.11 34.55 -13.54
N GLY A 942 -6.92 33.32 -14.02
CA GLY A 942 -7.65 32.80 -15.19
C GLY A 942 -8.65 31.71 -14.83
N GLY A 943 -9.93 31.95 -15.10
CA GLY A 943 -11.01 31.00 -14.85
C GLY A 943 -11.03 30.53 -13.39
N LEU A 944 -10.86 29.21 -13.19
CA LEU A 944 -10.80 28.60 -11.85
C LEU A 944 -9.64 29.15 -10.99
N GLY A 945 -8.57 29.69 -11.59
CA GLY A 945 -7.47 30.30 -10.83
C GLY A 945 -7.91 31.47 -9.95
N ASN A 946 -9.03 32.13 -10.28
CA ASN A 946 -9.63 33.16 -9.45
C ASN A 946 -10.13 32.62 -8.09
N ALA A 947 -10.54 31.35 -8.02
CA ALA A 947 -10.99 30.72 -6.78
C ALA A 947 -9.90 30.67 -5.70
N VAL A 948 -8.64 30.61 -6.12
CA VAL A 948 -7.48 30.58 -5.22
C VAL A 948 -7.10 31.98 -4.78
N LEU A 949 -7.04 32.89 -5.77
CA LEU A 949 -6.47 34.22 -5.63
C LEU A 949 -7.29 35.12 -4.72
N PHE A 950 -8.60 34.95 -4.60
CA PHE A 950 -9.37 35.82 -3.70
C PHE A 950 -9.02 35.60 -2.22
N SER A 951 -8.69 34.38 -1.78
CA SER A 951 -8.26 34.12 -0.40
C SER A 951 -6.88 34.73 -0.12
N ILE A 952 -5.97 34.62 -1.11
CA ILE A 952 -4.63 35.22 -1.07
C ILE A 952 -4.73 36.75 -1.05
N GLY A 953 -5.57 37.32 -1.92
CA GLY A 953 -5.76 38.76 -2.03
C GLY A 953 -6.39 39.37 -0.79
N GLN A 954 -7.41 38.72 -0.20
CA GLN A 954 -7.98 39.16 1.08
C GLN A 954 -6.91 39.17 2.18
N ARG A 955 -6.07 38.14 2.26
CA ARG A 955 -4.97 38.09 3.24
C ARG A 955 -3.93 39.21 3.01
N LEU A 956 -3.58 39.49 1.76
CA LEU A 956 -2.70 40.61 1.42
C LEU A 956 -3.31 41.96 1.84
N ARG A 957 -4.61 42.16 1.61
CA ARG A 957 -5.35 43.36 2.01
C ARG A 957 -5.37 43.54 3.52
N GLU A 958 -5.65 42.48 4.28
CA GLU A 958 -5.59 42.47 5.74
C GLU A 958 -4.22 42.89 6.30
N LEU A 959 -3.14 42.49 5.60
CA LEU A 959 -1.76 42.85 5.97
C LEU A 959 -1.34 44.23 5.45
N GLY A 960 -2.26 45.00 4.86
CA GLY A 960 -2.04 46.37 4.40
C GLY A 960 -1.33 46.48 3.05
N SER A 961 -1.27 45.41 2.27
CA SER A 961 -0.75 45.44 0.90
C SER A 961 -1.78 46.01 -0.09
N ARG A 962 -1.29 46.68 -1.13
CA ARG A 962 -2.12 47.17 -2.24
C ARG A 962 -2.24 46.07 -3.29
N VAL A 963 -3.46 45.72 -3.69
CA VAL A 963 -3.71 44.60 -4.60
C VAL A 963 -4.38 45.07 -5.88
N LEU A 964 -3.66 44.91 -6.99
CA LEU A 964 -4.19 45.08 -8.35
C LEU A 964 -4.54 43.70 -8.92
N TYR A 965 -5.81 43.49 -9.26
CA TYR A 965 -6.32 42.17 -9.62
C TYR A 965 -6.77 42.15 -11.08
N PHE A 966 -6.19 41.29 -11.92
CA PHE A 966 -6.68 40.97 -13.25
C PHE A 966 -7.44 39.64 -13.23
N ALA A 967 -8.78 39.72 -13.32
CA ALA A 967 -9.67 38.57 -13.25
C ALA A 967 -10.17 38.21 -14.65
N GLY A 968 -9.58 37.18 -15.27
CA GLY A 968 -9.89 36.77 -16.64
C GLY A 968 -10.79 35.54 -16.74
N TYR A 969 -11.74 35.60 -17.67
CA TYR A 969 -12.70 34.54 -17.99
C TYR A 969 -12.85 34.39 -19.50
N LYS A 970 -13.13 33.16 -19.97
CA LYS A 970 -13.38 32.92 -21.40
C LYS A 970 -14.76 33.42 -21.82
N LYS A 971 -15.79 33.08 -21.03
CA LYS A 971 -17.17 33.47 -21.30
C LYS A 971 -17.71 34.34 -20.18
N MET A 972 -18.71 35.16 -20.50
CA MET A 972 -19.38 35.96 -19.48
C MET A 972 -20.06 35.10 -18.41
N ALA A 973 -20.59 33.93 -18.81
CA ALA A 973 -21.24 32.98 -17.91
C ALA A 973 -20.27 32.28 -16.93
N ASP A 974 -18.96 32.41 -17.12
CA ASP A 974 -17.94 31.77 -16.26
C ASP A 974 -17.57 32.62 -15.03
N ARG A 975 -18.06 33.86 -14.92
CA ARG A 975 -17.76 34.77 -13.80
C ARG A 975 -18.49 34.34 -12.53
N PHE A 976 -17.75 34.16 -11.44
CA PHE A 976 -18.28 33.75 -10.13
C PHE A 976 -17.63 34.54 -8.97
N LYS A 977 -18.24 34.49 -7.79
CA LYS A 977 -17.70 35.06 -6.52
C LYS A 977 -17.20 36.51 -6.66
N ILE A 978 -18.05 37.36 -7.26
CA ILE A 978 -17.72 38.76 -7.58
C ILE A 978 -17.33 39.52 -6.30
N GLU A 979 -18.17 39.43 -5.25
CA GLU A 979 -17.94 40.10 -3.98
C GLU A 979 -16.62 39.68 -3.31
N GLU A 980 -16.27 38.38 -3.34
CA GLU A 980 -15.02 37.88 -2.78
C GLU A 980 -13.79 38.45 -3.51
N ILE A 981 -13.85 38.55 -4.84
CA ILE A 981 -12.78 39.09 -5.69
C ILE A 981 -12.63 40.60 -5.47
N GLU A 982 -13.73 41.33 -5.36
CA GLU A 982 -13.71 42.76 -5.02
C GLU A 982 -13.10 42.98 -3.62
N ARG A 983 -13.52 42.21 -2.60
CA ARG A 983 -12.92 42.27 -1.26
C ARG A 983 -11.43 41.95 -1.25
N ALA A 984 -10.97 41.11 -2.18
CA ALA A 984 -9.57 40.69 -2.29
C ALA A 984 -8.65 41.75 -2.93
N SER A 985 -9.17 42.91 -3.36
CA SER A 985 -8.42 43.86 -4.17
C SER A 985 -8.74 45.32 -3.86
N ASP A 986 -7.82 46.21 -4.22
CA ASP A 986 -8.07 47.66 -4.32
C ASP A 986 -8.74 48.01 -5.65
N VAL A 987 -8.29 47.36 -6.72
CA VAL A 987 -8.77 47.57 -8.10
C VAL A 987 -8.85 46.21 -8.78
N VAL A 988 -9.99 45.92 -9.40
CA VAL A 988 -10.17 44.78 -10.32
C VAL A 988 -10.22 45.27 -11.76
N VAL A 989 -9.50 44.57 -12.64
CA VAL A 989 -9.67 44.63 -14.08
C VAL A 989 -10.34 43.34 -14.53
N TRP A 990 -11.64 43.43 -14.82
CA TRP A 990 -12.46 42.32 -15.28
C TRP A 990 -12.23 42.05 -16.76
N CYS A 991 -11.58 40.94 -17.09
CA CYS A 991 -11.21 40.57 -18.46
C CYS A 991 -12.13 39.45 -18.97
N CYS A 992 -12.70 39.61 -20.15
CA CYS A 992 -13.48 38.56 -20.81
C CYS A 992 -13.06 38.41 -22.27
N ASP A 993 -12.79 37.19 -22.73
CA ASP A 993 -12.50 36.95 -24.15
C ASP A 993 -13.74 37.24 -25.04
N GLU A 994 -14.94 37.19 -24.46
CA GLU A 994 -16.23 37.40 -25.13
C GLU A 994 -16.74 38.85 -25.00
N ALA A 995 -17.11 39.47 -26.12
CA ALA A 995 -17.74 40.79 -26.16
C ALA A 995 -19.21 40.73 -25.69
N PRO A 996 -19.75 41.77 -25.01
CA PRO A 996 -19.15 43.09 -24.74
C PRO A 996 -18.25 43.14 -23.48
N GLY A 997 -17.93 41.99 -22.88
CA GLY A 997 -17.21 41.91 -21.62
C GLY A 997 -18.10 42.20 -20.40
N PHE A 998 -17.46 42.46 -19.26
CA PHE A 998 -18.14 42.61 -17.99
C PHE A 998 -18.49 44.06 -17.69
N LYS A 999 -19.62 44.29 -17.01
CA LYS A 999 -19.87 45.57 -16.35
C LYS A 999 -19.32 45.50 -14.92
N PRO A 1000 -18.39 46.38 -14.51
CA PRO A 1000 -17.96 46.48 -13.12
C PRO A 1000 -19.07 47.02 -12.22
N ASP A 1001 -19.21 46.45 -11.02
CA ASP A 1001 -20.22 46.85 -10.04
C ASP A 1001 -19.64 47.87 -9.04
N ARG A 1002 -18.37 47.70 -8.63
CA ARG A 1002 -17.65 48.62 -7.74
C ARG A 1002 -17.04 49.83 -8.49
N PRO A 1003 -17.26 51.07 -8.03
CA PRO A 1003 -16.61 52.26 -8.60
C PRO A 1003 -15.08 52.17 -8.55
N GLY A 1004 -14.43 52.43 -9.68
CA GLY A 1004 -12.97 52.36 -9.81
C GLY A 1004 -12.45 51.04 -10.40
N ASP A 1005 -13.28 49.99 -10.41
CA ASP A 1005 -12.96 48.77 -11.14
C ASP A 1005 -13.15 48.98 -12.65
N LEU A 1006 -12.37 48.26 -13.43
CA LEU A 1006 -12.26 48.41 -14.88
C LEU A 1006 -12.69 47.13 -15.60
N THR A 1007 -12.94 47.23 -16.89
CA THR A 1007 -13.20 46.07 -17.74
C THR A 1007 -12.40 46.12 -19.03
N PHE A 1008 -12.10 44.94 -19.57
CA PHE A 1008 -11.47 44.77 -20.87
C PHE A 1008 -12.08 43.57 -21.60
N THR A 1009 -12.33 43.73 -22.90
CA THR A 1009 -12.70 42.61 -23.78
C THR A 1009 -11.44 42.10 -24.49
N GLY A 1010 -11.03 40.88 -24.17
CA GLY A 1010 -9.79 40.26 -24.61
C GLY A 1010 -9.08 39.54 -23.45
N ASN A 1011 -7.88 39.06 -23.72
CA ASN A 1011 -7.16 38.22 -22.75
C ASN A 1011 -6.46 39.06 -21.66
N ILE A 1012 -6.03 38.39 -20.58
CA ILE A 1012 -5.40 39.04 -19.41
C ILE A 1012 -4.14 39.83 -19.79
N VAL A 1013 -3.28 39.34 -20.69
CA VAL A 1013 -2.04 40.04 -21.03
C VAL A 1013 -2.34 41.32 -21.80
N GLU A 1014 -3.29 41.27 -22.73
CA GLU A 1014 -3.78 42.46 -23.45
C GLU A 1014 -4.37 43.49 -22.47
N ALA A 1015 -5.18 43.04 -21.51
CA ALA A 1015 -5.73 43.90 -20.47
C ALA A 1015 -4.64 44.57 -19.62
N MET A 1016 -3.58 43.83 -19.27
CA MET A 1016 -2.43 44.39 -18.54
C MET A 1016 -1.71 45.46 -19.36
N VAL A 1017 -1.53 45.26 -20.67
CA VAL A 1017 -0.92 46.25 -21.57
C VAL A 1017 -1.81 47.49 -21.70
N ALA A 1018 -3.11 47.32 -21.94
CA ALA A 1018 -4.07 48.42 -22.06
C ALA A 1018 -4.16 49.23 -20.75
N TYR A 1019 -4.15 48.56 -19.60
CA TYR A 1019 -4.07 49.21 -18.29
C TYR A 1019 -2.78 50.01 -18.11
N ALA A 1020 -1.64 49.48 -18.58
CA ALA A 1020 -0.34 50.15 -18.52
C ALA A 1020 -0.26 51.41 -19.40
N GLN A 1021 -0.90 51.36 -20.58
CA GLN A 1021 -0.94 52.44 -21.55
C GLN A 1021 -1.96 53.53 -21.20
N GLY A 1022 -2.89 53.22 -20.29
CA GLY A 1022 -3.94 54.14 -19.85
C GLY A 1022 -5.21 54.09 -20.71
N ASP A 1023 -5.33 53.09 -21.58
CA ASP A 1023 -6.44 52.94 -22.53
C ASP A 1023 -7.78 52.60 -21.84
N LEU A 1024 -7.73 52.03 -20.64
CA LEU A 1024 -8.93 51.66 -19.87
C LEU A 1024 -9.49 52.82 -19.04
N GLN A 1025 -8.58 53.59 -18.43
CA GLN A 1025 -8.76 54.81 -17.61
C GLN A 1025 -7.44 55.08 -16.84
N ARG A 1026 -7.32 56.24 -16.17
CA ARG A 1026 -6.11 56.58 -15.39
C ARG A 1026 -5.85 55.56 -14.28
N ALA A 1027 -4.72 54.85 -14.36
CA ALA A 1027 -4.33 53.80 -13.42
C ALA A 1027 -4.25 54.29 -11.96
N GLN A 1028 -5.08 53.74 -11.08
CA GLN A 1028 -5.04 54.05 -9.64
C GLN A 1028 -3.85 53.39 -8.94
N ILE A 1029 -3.42 52.23 -9.44
CA ILE A 1029 -2.21 51.52 -9.01
C ILE A 1029 -1.28 51.38 -10.23
N PRO A 1030 -0.15 52.10 -10.29
CA PRO A 1030 0.80 51.96 -11.39
C PRO A 1030 1.42 50.55 -11.42
N LEU A 1031 1.51 49.91 -12.59
CA LEU A 1031 2.16 48.59 -12.72
C LEU A 1031 3.61 48.59 -12.22
N ALA A 1032 4.33 49.70 -12.39
CA ALA A 1032 5.72 49.86 -11.93
C ALA A 1032 5.87 49.80 -10.39
N SER A 1033 4.76 49.94 -9.65
CA SER A 1033 4.77 49.77 -8.19
C SER A 1033 4.64 48.30 -7.76
N ALA A 1034 4.15 47.41 -8.64
CA ALA A 1034 4.01 46.00 -8.33
C ALA A 1034 5.38 45.33 -8.18
N ARG A 1035 5.65 44.82 -6.98
CA ARG A 1035 6.89 44.11 -6.63
C ARG A 1035 6.75 42.59 -6.79
N ARG A 1036 5.52 42.09 -6.85
CA ARG A 1036 5.19 40.67 -7.03
C ARG A 1036 4.02 40.48 -7.97
N ILE A 1037 4.13 39.48 -8.84
CA ILE A 1037 3.06 39.03 -9.72
C ILE A 1037 2.77 37.56 -9.41
N ILE A 1038 1.57 37.28 -8.90
CA ILE A 1038 1.08 35.92 -8.63
C ILE A 1038 0.12 35.54 -9.76
N ALA A 1039 0.51 34.58 -10.59
CA ALA A 1039 -0.28 34.08 -11.71
C ALA A 1039 -0.85 32.70 -11.39
N ILE A 1040 -2.16 32.54 -11.45
CA ILE A 1040 -2.85 31.27 -11.21
C ILE A 1040 -3.94 31.09 -12.28
N GLY A 1041 -3.88 30.00 -13.02
CA GLY A 1041 -4.83 29.72 -14.09
C GLY A 1041 -4.43 28.48 -14.89
N SER A 1042 -4.78 28.44 -16.17
CA SER A 1042 -4.26 27.39 -17.06
C SER A 1042 -2.74 27.53 -17.26
N ASP A 1043 -2.08 26.42 -17.60
CA ASP A 1043 -0.66 26.40 -18.00
C ASP A 1043 -0.38 27.42 -19.12
N GLY A 1044 -1.32 27.56 -20.08
CA GLY A 1044 -1.22 28.52 -21.17
C GLY A 1044 -1.25 29.98 -20.70
N MET A 1045 -2.14 30.32 -19.78
CA MET A 1045 -2.23 31.67 -19.20
C MET A 1045 -0.98 32.01 -18.39
N MET A 1046 -0.55 31.13 -17.50
CA MET A 1046 0.64 31.36 -16.68
C MET A 1046 1.91 31.51 -17.54
N ARG A 1047 2.05 30.71 -18.61
CA ARG A 1047 3.10 30.86 -19.61
C ARG A 1047 3.03 32.18 -20.37
N ALA A 1048 1.83 32.66 -20.71
CA ALA A 1048 1.65 33.95 -21.35
C ALA A 1048 2.14 35.10 -20.43
N VAL A 1049 1.78 35.07 -19.14
CA VAL A 1049 2.27 36.03 -18.13
C VAL A 1049 3.79 35.92 -17.93
N GLN A 1050 4.35 34.71 -17.95
CA GLN A 1050 5.80 34.47 -17.88
C GLN A 1050 6.55 35.16 -19.03
N ARG A 1051 6.02 35.10 -20.25
CA ARG A 1051 6.65 35.75 -21.42
C ARG A 1051 6.42 37.26 -21.44
N ALA A 1052 5.20 37.69 -21.11
CA ALA A 1052 4.80 39.09 -21.21
C ALA A 1052 5.64 40.00 -20.31
N ARG A 1053 5.97 39.56 -19.09
CA ARG A 1053 6.78 40.36 -18.14
C ARG A 1053 8.17 40.74 -18.67
N HIS A 1054 8.74 39.92 -19.55
CA HIS A 1054 10.07 40.13 -20.14
C HIS A 1054 10.01 40.74 -21.53
N THR A 1055 8.81 40.89 -22.09
CA THR A 1055 8.57 41.42 -23.44
C THR A 1055 7.66 42.63 -23.38
N VAL A 1056 6.37 42.48 -23.69
CA VAL A 1056 5.41 43.58 -23.85
C VAL A 1056 5.11 44.37 -22.57
N LEU A 1057 5.24 43.75 -21.40
CA LEU A 1057 5.04 44.43 -20.10
C LEU A 1057 6.34 44.98 -19.49
N LYS A 1058 7.51 44.62 -20.04
CA LYS A 1058 8.82 45.01 -19.49
C LYS A 1058 8.98 46.51 -19.24
N PRO A 1059 8.52 47.43 -20.12
CA PRO A 1059 8.65 48.87 -19.89
C PRO A 1059 7.80 49.40 -18.72
N TYR A 1060 6.79 48.65 -18.29
CA TYR A 1060 5.76 49.10 -17.35
C TYR A 1060 5.88 48.45 -15.97
N LEU A 1061 6.67 47.39 -15.83
CA LEU A 1061 6.85 46.66 -14.59
C LEU A 1061 8.05 47.18 -13.80
N ASN A 1062 8.03 46.97 -12.48
CA ASN A 1062 9.20 47.19 -11.65
C ASN A 1062 10.35 46.28 -12.13
N PRO A 1063 11.58 46.78 -12.39
CA PRO A 1063 12.69 45.92 -12.82
C PRO A 1063 13.05 44.81 -11.83
N GLU A 1064 12.74 44.99 -10.55
CA GLU A 1064 13.01 44.04 -9.46
C GLU A 1064 11.78 43.18 -9.10
N HIS A 1065 10.74 43.19 -9.92
CA HIS A 1065 9.54 42.40 -9.63
C HIS A 1065 9.83 40.89 -9.65
N THR A 1066 9.12 40.15 -8.81
CA THR A 1066 9.15 38.69 -8.80
C THR A 1066 7.91 38.09 -9.47
N GLY A 1067 8.06 36.91 -10.05
CA GLY A 1067 6.98 36.14 -10.67
C GLY A 1067 6.75 34.83 -9.97
N ILE A 1068 5.49 34.52 -9.67
CA ILE A 1068 5.09 33.26 -9.05
C ILE A 1068 4.00 32.63 -9.90
N ALA A 1069 4.15 31.34 -10.21
CA ALA A 1069 3.07 30.48 -10.66
C ALA A 1069 2.68 29.52 -9.56
N SER A 1070 1.38 29.38 -9.31
CA SER A 1070 0.87 28.33 -8.45
C SER A 1070 0.55 27.08 -9.28
N ILE A 1071 1.39 26.06 -9.15
CA ILE A 1071 1.31 24.82 -9.93
C ILE A 1071 0.47 23.81 -9.16
N ASN A 1072 -0.81 23.72 -9.50
CA ASN A 1072 -1.62 22.59 -9.07
C ASN A 1072 -1.31 21.38 -9.98
N SER A 1073 -0.94 20.25 -9.38
CA SER A 1073 -0.61 19.02 -10.10
C SER A 1073 -1.42 17.86 -9.55
N PRO A 1074 -1.79 16.87 -10.39
CA PRO A 1074 -2.43 15.65 -9.93
C PRO A 1074 -1.60 14.95 -8.83
N MET A 1075 -2.30 14.33 -7.88
CA MET A 1075 -1.68 13.61 -6.76
C MET A 1075 -2.48 12.37 -6.38
N GLN A 1076 -1.80 11.22 -6.29
CA GLN A 1076 -2.36 10.00 -5.70
C GLN A 1076 -2.01 9.80 -4.23
N CYS A 1077 -0.84 10.27 -3.79
CA CYS A 1077 -0.49 10.25 -2.37
C CYS A 1077 -1.14 11.42 -1.64
N MET A 1078 -1.38 11.20 -0.36
CA MET A 1078 -1.97 12.20 0.53
C MET A 1078 -0.96 12.80 1.50
N MET A 1079 0.31 12.70 1.14
CA MET A 1079 1.46 13.17 1.89
C MET A 1079 2.44 13.80 0.90
N LYS A 1080 3.31 14.68 1.37
CA LYS A 1080 4.24 15.40 0.51
C LYS A 1080 5.32 14.46 -0.03
N GLU A 1081 5.61 14.57 -1.32
CA GLU A 1081 6.68 13.89 -2.07
C GLU A 1081 6.59 12.36 -2.29
N ILE A 1082 5.49 11.67 -1.97
CA ILE A 1082 5.48 10.19 -1.99
C ILE A 1082 5.17 9.57 -3.37
N CYS A 1083 4.04 9.93 -4.00
CA CYS A 1083 3.62 9.30 -5.26
C CYS A 1083 4.37 9.82 -6.49
N ALA A 1084 5.02 10.98 -6.41
CA ALA A 1084 5.67 11.65 -7.55
C ALA A 1084 4.76 12.00 -8.76
N GLN A 1085 3.44 11.94 -8.62
CA GLN A 1085 2.54 12.51 -9.64
C GLN A 1085 2.61 14.06 -9.67
N CYS A 1086 3.16 14.70 -8.63
CA CYS A 1086 3.33 16.15 -8.54
C CYS A 1086 4.70 16.67 -9.06
N LEU A 1087 5.51 15.84 -9.74
CA LEU A 1087 6.85 16.25 -10.19
C LEU A 1087 6.81 17.38 -11.23
N GLN A 1088 7.61 18.41 -11.03
CA GLN A 1088 7.70 19.54 -11.96
C GLN A 1088 9.17 19.81 -12.31
N ARG A 1089 9.46 19.99 -13.60
CA ARG A 1089 10.79 20.43 -14.05
C ARG A 1089 10.95 21.92 -13.84
N HIS A 1090 12.09 22.29 -13.27
CA HIS A 1090 12.60 23.66 -13.22
C HIS A 1090 13.81 23.78 -14.14
N VAL A 1091 13.90 24.90 -14.85
CA VAL A 1091 15.05 25.28 -15.67
C VAL A 1091 15.51 26.66 -15.23
N ASN A 1092 16.77 26.77 -14.81
CA ASN A 1092 17.36 28.07 -14.54
C ASN A 1092 17.72 28.76 -15.86
N SER A 1093 17.01 29.83 -16.21
CA SER A 1093 17.21 30.54 -17.47
C SER A 1093 18.60 31.17 -17.63
N ALA A 1094 19.32 31.45 -16.53
CA ALA A 1094 20.65 32.02 -16.57
C ALA A 1094 21.76 30.96 -16.73
N THR A 1095 21.60 29.78 -16.12
CA THR A 1095 22.65 28.73 -16.11
C THR A 1095 22.34 27.54 -17.01
N GLY A 1096 21.09 27.36 -17.43
CA GLY A 1096 20.59 26.16 -18.09
C GLY A 1096 20.42 24.95 -17.17
N GLU A 1097 20.64 25.10 -15.86
CA GLU A 1097 20.54 24.00 -14.90
C GLU A 1097 19.09 23.49 -14.78
N GLU A 1098 18.91 22.18 -14.95
CA GLU A 1098 17.63 21.49 -14.79
C GLU A 1098 17.51 20.83 -13.42
N THR A 1099 16.39 21.05 -12.73
CA THR A 1099 16.06 20.39 -11.46
C THR A 1099 14.63 19.87 -11.47
N VAL A 1100 14.32 18.92 -10.59
CA VAL A 1100 12.96 18.37 -10.43
C VAL A 1100 12.49 18.64 -9.01
N VAL A 1101 11.34 19.30 -8.91
CA VAL A 1101 10.68 19.66 -7.65
C VAL A 1101 9.35 18.92 -7.50
N PHE A 1102 8.80 18.92 -6.29
CA PHE A 1102 7.49 18.36 -5.99
C PHE A 1102 6.50 19.50 -5.74
N SER A 1103 5.60 19.77 -6.69
CA SER A 1103 4.59 20.83 -6.56
C SER A 1103 3.70 20.63 -5.33
N CYS A 1104 3.55 19.38 -4.91
CA CYS A 1104 2.79 19.07 -3.72
C CYS A 1104 3.46 19.45 -2.40
N PHE A 1105 4.78 19.62 -2.40
CA PHE A 1105 5.51 20.17 -1.26
C PHE A 1105 5.35 21.68 -1.21
N ASN A 1106 5.63 22.36 -2.33
CA ASN A 1106 5.42 23.78 -2.54
C ASN A 1106 4.87 24.04 -3.95
N GLN A 1107 3.60 24.44 -4.01
CA GLN A 1107 2.89 24.70 -5.25
C GLN A 1107 3.25 26.06 -5.85
N ASP A 1108 3.65 27.04 -5.02
CA ASP A 1108 4.05 28.36 -5.47
C ASP A 1108 5.52 28.35 -5.90
N GLN A 1109 5.73 28.43 -7.20
CA GLN A 1109 7.04 28.26 -7.84
C GLN A 1109 7.45 29.54 -8.56
N PRO A 1110 8.76 29.87 -8.60
CA PRO A 1110 9.25 31.00 -9.38
C PRO A 1110 8.85 30.85 -10.84
N LEU A 1111 8.07 31.79 -11.36
CA LEU A 1111 7.45 31.69 -12.68
C LEU A 1111 8.50 31.48 -13.78
N ASP A 1112 9.65 32.13 -13.66
CA ASP A 1112 10.74 32.05 -14.64
C ASP A 1112 11.49 30.71 -14.64
N LYS A 1113 11.31 29.89 -13.61
CA LYS A 1113 11.92 28.54 -13.53
C LYS A 1113 11.00 27.45 -14.05
N VAL A 1114 9.68 27.68 -14.09
CA VAL A 1114 8.71 26.63 -14.45
C VAL A 1114 8.81 26.29 -15.94
N ASP A 1115 8.98 25.00 -16.22
CA ASP A 1115 8.81 24.44 -17.56
C ASP A 1115 7.33 24.09 -17.83
N PHE A 1116 6.64 24.98 -18.52
CA PHE A 1116 5.23 24.81 -18.87
C PHE A 1116 4.99 23.76 -19.96
N ASP A 1117 5.98 23.45 -20.80
CA ASP A 1117 5.84 22.41 -21.81
C ASP A 1117 5.82 21.03 -21.15
N VAL A 1118 6.71 20.80 -20.17
CA VAL A 1118 6.68 19.60 -19.33
C VAL A 1118 5.40 19.52 -18.50
N LEU A 1119 4.93 20.62 -17.91
CA LEU A 1119 3.67 20.62 -17.15
C LEU A 1119 2.48 20.19 -18.04
N ARG A 1120 2.33 20.80 -19.22
CA ARG A 1120 1.28 20.43 -20.18
C ARG A 1120 1.38 18.97 -20.60
N ALA A 1121 2.58 18.49 -20.90
CA ALA A 1121 2.82 17.10 -21.27
C ALA A 1121 2.37 16.13 -20.16
N ARG A 1122 2.70 16.43 -18.90
CA ARG A 1122 2.31 15.61 -17.74
C ARG A 1122 0.80 15.62 -17.49
N LEU A 1123 0.15 16.77 -17.61
CA LEU A 1123 -1.31 16.89 -17.49
C LEU A 1123 -2.07 16.14 -18.59
N SER A 1124 -1.41 15.83 -19.71
CA SER A 1124 -2.03 15.14 -20.85
C SER A 1124 -1.79 13.61 -20.85
N LEU A 1125 -1.12 13.06 -19.83
CA LEU A 1125 -0.68 11.65 -19.80
C LEU A 1125 -1.81 10.62 -19.97
N ASN A 1126 -3.03 10.95 -19.56
CA ASN A 1126 -4.19 10.06 -19.59
C ASN A 1126 -5.25 10.49 -20.64
N GLY A 1127 -4.93 11.44 -21.53
CA GLY A 1127 -5.93 12.14 -22.36
C GLY A 1127 -6.86 11.23 -23.18
N VAL A 1128 -6.33 10.11 -23.69
CA VAL A 1128 -7.11 9.13 -24.49
C VAL A 1128 -8.22 8.50 -23.65
N GLN A 1129 -7.86 7.98 -22.48
CA GLN A 1129 -8.79 7.34 -21.55
C GLN A 1129 -9.74 8.36 -20.93
N GLU A 1130 -9.26 9.54 -20.53
CA GLU A 1130 -10.08 10.59 -19.90
C GLU A 1130 -11.20 11.07 -20.82
N LYS A 1131 -10.92 11.27 -22.11
CA LYS A 1131 -11.92 11.69 -23.10
C LYS A 1131 -13.01 10.63 -23.32
N LEU A 1132 -12.63 9.35 -23.41
CA LEU A 1132 -13.60 8.26 -23.51
C LEU A 1132 -14.41 8.11 -22.21
N THR A 1133 -13.74 8.13 -21.07
CA THR A 1133 -14.35 8.03 -19.74
C THR A 1133 -15.31 9.18 -19.47
N ARG A 1134 -15.05 10.39 -19.96
CA ARG A 1134 -15.99 11.52 -19.88
C ARG A 1134 -17.31 11.21 -20.58
N LEU A 1135 -17.28 10.64 -21.79
CA LEU A 1135 -18.49 10.22 -22.50
C LEU A 1135 -19.21 9.07 -21.76
N TRP A 1136 -18.45 8.17 -21.15
CA TRP A 1136 -18.97 7.07 -20.34
C TRP A 1136 -19.66 7.54 -19.06
N ILE A 1137 -19.07 8.49 -18.33
CA ILE A 1137 -19.67 9.10 -17.15
C ILE A 1137 -20.92 9.87 -17.55
N ASP A 1138 -20.89 10.66 -18.64
CA ASP A 1138 -22.08 11.35 -19.12
C ASP A 1138 -23.25 10.39 -19.40
N ARG A 1139 -22.94 9.22 -19.99
CA ARG A 1139 -23.90 8.13 -20.17
C ARG A 1139 -24.46 7.62 -18.82
N CYS A 1140 -23.59 7.38 -17.84
CA CYS A 1140 -24.01 6.93 -16.49
C CYS A 1140 -24.85 7.99 -15.76
N LEU A 1141 -24.50 9.27 -15.89
CA LEU A 1141 -25.24 10.37 -15.26
C LEU A 1141 -26.63 10.57 -15.87
N LYS A 1142 -26.78 10.34 -17.18
CA LYS A 1142 -28.09 10.33 -17.85
C LYS A 1142 -28.96 9.15 -17.37
N ASP A 1143 -28.36 7.98 -17.19
CA ASP A 1143 -29.03 6.77 -16.73
C ASP A 1143 -29.65 6.92 -15.33
N ILE A 1144 -28.90 7.52 -14.38
CA ILE A 1144 -29.41 7.79 -13.03
C ILE A 1144 -30.23 9.08 -12.92
N GLY A 1145 -30.54 9.73 -14.06
CA GLY A 1145 -31.34 10.96 -14.11
C GLY A 1145 -30.64 12.23 -13.58
N ALA A 1146 -29.32 12.17 -13.33
CA ALA A 1146 -28.54 13.32 -12.84
C ALA A 1146 -28.21 14.34 -13.94
N ARG A 1147 -28.26 13.94 -15.21
CA ARG A 1147 -28.19 14.82 -16.38
C ARG A 1147 -29.38 14.59 -17.30
N LYS A 1148 -29.90 15.66 -17.90
CA LYS A 1148 -30.99 15.55 -18.88
C LYS A 1148 -30.52 14.77 -20.10
N ALA A 1149 -31.33 13.82 -20.58
CA ALA A 1149 -31.18 13.27 -21.92
C ALA A 1149 -31.34 14.42 -22.94
N ALA A 1150 -30.53 14.43 -23.99
CA ALA A 1150 -30.73 15.39 -25.08
C ALA A 1150 -32.16 15.21 -25.61
N ALA A 1151 -32.89 16.30 -25.82
CA ALA A 1151 -34.18 16.23 -26.49
C ALA A 1151 -33.94 15.60 -27.87
N VAL A 1152 -34.59 14.46 -28.14
CA VAL A 1152 -34.60 13.87 -29.48
C VAL A 1152 -35.15 14.95 -30.42
N PRO A 1153 -34.43 15.36 -31.47
CA PRO A 1153 -34.97 16.31 -32.43
C PRO A 1153 -36.28 15.72 -32.97
N ALA A 1154 -37.38 16.46 -32.83
CA ALA A 1154 -38.65 16.03 -33.39
C ALA A 1154 -38.57 16.14 -34.92
N GLY A 1155 -38.47 14.99 -35.60
CA GLY A 1155 -38.67 14.85 -37.05
C GLY A 1155 -37.42 15.04 -37.89
#